data_AF-A0A9Q0L6F6-F1
#
_entry.id   AF-A0A9Q0L6F6-F1
#
_cell.length_a   1.000
_cell.length_b   1.000
_cell.length_c   1.000
_cell.angle_alpha   90.00
_cell.angle_beta   90.00
_cell.angle_gamma   90.00
#
_symmetry.space_group_name_H-M   'P 1'
#
loop_
_entity.id
_entity.type
_entity.pdbx_description
1 polymer ?
#
loop_
_entity_poly.entity_id
_entity_poly.type
_entity_poly.pdbx_seq_one_letter_code
_entity_poly.pdbx_strand_id
1 'polypeptide(L)'
;MSRTGRTTGPRNQEWVRLQRKIFSRWVKQKLLRTRPEMRINDIVDDYKDGLVLMNLIEVLSESKFEGKYNLRPKMSVHRIDNLNNALKFAWSKGVDMKVKPSAEQIEAGDQKAALALTWGIMMKFIKIDDESGGESLNAKDALLMWCKNKTASYKNVEVTDFKKSFADGLALCAIIHKHRPKLIDWNSLNSNDPIKNLEIAQDAAEKYFGLEKYITPDEIRKLDENSMVIYVSEYYYGIAEQRKLDLAARRIKKLIVLTKENDRLKAEYNKTANNFKATVKKVEKILEDRTIDNTMAGAKRRLEQFYEYKAKDKNSLIADQLDLESNYNNLAMRLSHHKRPEFKPEKGCSLKEVAQDMLHLEECEQERKVALHAELNRQIKLVNISKQHESRYNKLVEYYKQKKAYLEFREEIDSVSAAYFQLSLLDRYEKENQTMINTGVANLKKLSAELKKEKYEYQTKIEEHDKDIDNKFKELDELDKIKRPILDDHLKREEFIEKVRQMNDEHKNKHEQLAKWFEIKKAYLETMEEINSVPEASKNLDIFNSYIKEYKKYQAKNLVEFKKLGEETLKQKYQTKFSEYIYNQTKYQGKTFGKNQFSDITNRHDDMDNKFKELEEFAKQKKAVLDDHLKREEFILSVLRMNTEHEDRFQKLKVWFEDQKTYFNKREKINSVSEANTQLNLYAIYSNDYNTYKANDLVEFKKLGEDTLNQKYQTEFSEYVYHETQYQDKTFGQIQSEDITNRHDDMGNKFNQLAQFSKSKKEYLDESLRVETKKEQLRLAFANAASEFIEFIKLEVENASLREFGFTLEEVEAYRKVIDDTDKQVLENANNKKNGYDNIKKELDQYKVVNNPYTSLTLDDLEKSFDSLKTALSERTQAYEVELKRQRDNDALCKKFAETADPFSKWITEQKDKITASKETLETQLGFVDKLISGLSSEGKRLNPLKDLQDKMDKAGIQNNRHTTLTLKDLEVQWKQYENFLKRKKKMLEEEIEHQKLRGITAEQMQEIEENFKQFDFDNSGTIDRKELTACLYSLGEERTPKEISKIMEEYGDGKDISYERFKDFMIVLFGDTDTKDEIINSFILINRGFKVAKKDLMELVMDDQDIEYVLKTAPQVEDGYDFHTWTEEMFAR
;
A
#
# COMPACT_ATOMS: atom_id res chain seq x y z
N MET A 1 94.67 33.65 111.26
CA MET A 1 95.18 32.68 110.26
C MET A 1 93.96 31.88 109.79
N SER A 2 93.25 32.22 108.71
CA SER A 2 93.68 32.52 107.33
C SER A 2 94.02 31.25 106.53
N ARG A 3 93.04 30.68 105.81
CA ARG A 3 93.11 30.40 104.35
C ARG A 3 91.83 29.74 103.78
N THR A 4 91.29 30.36 102.72
CA THR A 4 90.68 29.78 101.48
C THR A 4 89.64 28.63 101.58
N GLY A 5 88.51 28.63 100.89
CA GLY A 5 88.05 29.44 99.74
C GLY A 5 87.78 28.56 98.51
N ARG A 6 86.50 28.38 98.11
CA ARG A 6 86.09 27.74 96.86
C ARG A 6 84.88 28.47 96.25
N THR A 7 85.06 29.00 95.05
CA THR A 7 84.03 29.65 94.23
C THR A 7 83.38 28.64 93.30
N THR A 8 82.05 28.60 93.24
CA THR A 8 81.27 27.84 92.23
C THR A 8 80.85 28.76 91.07
N GLY A 9 81.03 28.29 89.84
CA GLY A 9 80.97 29.13 88.63
C GLY A 9 79.61 29.18 87.87
N PRO A 10 79.55 29.90 86.73
CA PRO A 10 78.28 30.36 86.13
C PRO A 10 77.39 29.31 85.45
N ARG A 11 77.84 28.06 85.28
CA ARG A 11 77.14 27.05 84.44
C ARG A 11 75.80 26.54 84.98
N ASN A 12 75.45 26.80 86.25
CA ASN A 12 74.24 26.24 86.87
C ASN A 12 72.95 27.10 86.74
N GLN A 13 72.99 28.25 86.05
CA GLN A 13 71.84 29.16 85.92
C GLN A 13 71.28 29.33 84.49
N GLU A 14 71.95 28.81 83.45
CA GLU A 14 71.56 29.05 82.04
C GLU A 14 70.16 28.50 81.71
N TRP A 15 69.82 27.28 82.16
CA TRP A 15 68.48 26.70 81.97
C TRP A 15 67.38 27.52 82.68
N VAL A 16 67.64 28.07 83.87
CA VAL A 16 66.67 28.89 84.61
C VAL A 16 66.40 30.22 83.88
N ARG A 17 67.41 30.76 83.18
CA ARG A 17 67.26 31.94 82.31
C ARG A 17 66.38 31.62 81.09
N LEU A 18 66.59 30.47 80.44
CA LEU A 18 65.79 30.05 79.28
C LEU A 18 64.34 29.74 79.68
N GLN A 19 64.12 29.06 80.80
CA GLN A 19 62.78 28.83 81.36
C GLN A 19 62.05 30.15 81.67
N ARG A 20 62.75 31.12 82.29
CA ARG A 20 62.24 32.48 82.54
C ARG A 20 61.88 33.23 81.24
N LYS A 21 62.69 33.10 80.18
CA LYS A 21 62.42 33.66 78.84
C LYS A 21 61.15 33.05 78.22
N ILE A 22 61.05 31.73 78.16
CA ILE A 22 59.92 31.00 77.54
C ILE A 22 58.63 31.25 78.33
N PHE A 23 58.67 31.15 79.66
CA PHE A 23 57.47 31.34 80.48
C PHE A 23 56.97 32.79 80.40
N SER A 24 57.87 33.78 80.40
CA SER A 24 57.48 35.19 80.21
C SER A 24 56.84 35.43 78.85
N ARG A 25 57.36 34.81 77.78
CA ARG A 25 56.74 34.87 76.46
C ARG A 25 55.36 34.22 76.44
N TRP A 26 55.19 33.04 77.02
CA TRP A 26 53.89 32.36 77.03
C TRP A 26 52.82 33.21 77.74
N VAL A 27 53.15 33.77 78.92
CA VAL A 27 52.28 34.71 79.65
C VAL A 27 51.94 35.93 78.80
N LYS A 28 52.96 36.54 78.17
CA LYS A 28 52.78 37.66 77.23
C LYS A 28 51.84 37.30 76.09
N GLN A 29 52.03 36.14 75.44
CA GLN A 29 51.23 35.68 74.30
C GLN A 29 49.76 35.47 74.66
N LYS A 30 49.46 34.90 75.83
CA LYS A 30 48.08 34.69 76.31
C LYS A 30 47.39 36.01 76.66
N LEU A 31 48.10 36.96 77.28
CA LEU A 31 47.55 38.28 77.62
C LEU A 31 47.45 39.22 76.41
N LEU A 32 48.35 39.16 75.43
CA LEU A 32 48.42 40.11 74.32
C LEU A 32 47.12 40.20 73.49
N ARG A 33 46.37 39.09 73.37
CA ARG A 33 45.11 39.04 72.61
C ARG A 33 43.93 39.74 73.31
N THR A 34 43.95 39.86 74.64
CA THR A 34 42.80 40.32 75.46
C THR A 34 43.12 41.54 76.33
N ARG A 35 44.41 41.77 76.63
CA ARG A 35 44.96 42.83 77.49
C ARG A 35 46.24 43.43 76.89
N PRO A 36 46.22 43.97 75.65
CA PRO A 36 47.41 44.50 74.97
C PRO A 36 48.10 45.66 75.72
N GLU A 37 47.42 46.30 76.66
CA GLU A 37 47.96 47.34 77.54
C GLU A 37 48.97 46.81 78.58
N MET A 38 48.94 45.51 78.91
CA MET A 38 49.81 44.92 79.91
C MET A 38 51.17 44.52 79.31
N ARG A 39 52.20 45.32 79.58
CA ARG A 39 53.56 45.06 79.11
C ARG A 39 54.27 44.02 79.97
N ILE A 40 54.30 42.78 79.51
CA ILE A 40 55.06 41.70 80.12
C ILE A 40 56.44 41.60 79.47
N ASN A 41 57.49 41.76 80.27
CA ASN A 41 58.89 41.55 79.90
C ASN A 41 59.46 40.33 80.65
N ASP A 42 59.14 40.19 81.93
CA ASP A 42 59.75 39.21 82.82
C ASP A 42 58.86 38.87 84.03
N ILE A 43 58.33 37.65 84.06
CA ILE A 43 57.36 37.22 85.09
C ILE A 43 57.88 37.27 86.53
N VAL A 44 59.20 37.23 86.77
CA VAL A 44 59.72 37.28 88.16
C VAL A 44 59.62 38.68 88.74
N ASP A 45 59.70 39.71 87.90
CA ASP A 45 59.58 41.10 88.30
C ASP A 45 58.15 41.63 88.08
N ASP A 46 57.52 41.27 86.96
CA ASP A 46 56.18 41.70 86.58
C ASP A 46 55.07 41.05 87.43
N TYR A 47 55.32 39.92 88.11
CA TYR A 47 54.35 39.35 89.06
C TYR A 47 54.34 40.05 90.43
N LYS A 48 55.36 40.85 90.77
CA LYS A 48 55.55 41.37 92.14
C LYS A 48 54.38 42.19 92.66
N ASP A 49 53.57 42.77 91.77
CA ASP A 49 52.40 43.58 92.14
C ASP A 49 51.06 42.80 92.20
N GLY A 50 51.08 41.53 91.81
CA GLY A 50 49.94 40.61 91.73
C GLY A 50 48.98 40.85 90.57
N LEU A 51 49.08 41.95 89.82
CA LEU A 51 48.12 42.33 88.79
C LEU A 51 48.24 41.47 87.52
N VAL A 52 49.47 41.19 87.08
CA VAL A 52 49.74 40.30 85.94
C VAL A 52 49.23 38.89 86.21
N LEU A 53 49.53 38.36 87.39
CA LEU A 53 49.09 37.03 87.81
C LEU A 53 47.57 36.93 87.84
N MET A 54 46.87 37.95 88.38
CA MET A 54 45.41 38.01 88.41
C MET A 54 44.81 37.95 87.00
N ASN A 55 45.25 38.83 86.09
CA ASN A 55 44.74 38.92 84.72
C ASN A 55 45.04 37.66 83.90
N LEU A 56 46.20 37.03 84.13
CA LEU A 56 46.54 35.76 83.48
C LEU A 56 45.54 34.66 83.85
N ILE A 57 45.17 34.56 85.14
CA ILE A 57 44.17 33.59 85.61
C ILE A 57 42.78 33.94 85.07
N GLU A 58 42.42 35.23 84.98
CA GLU A 58 41.15 35.65 84.38
C GLU A 58 41.02 35.16 82.92
N VAL A 59 42.04 35.41 82.11
CA VAL A 59 42.06 35.07 80.68
C VAL A 59 42.10 33.56 80.45
N LEU A 60 42.86 32.80 81.26
CA LEU A 60 42.96 31.34 81.10
C LEU A 60 41.77 30.57 81.67
N SER A 61 41.08 31.11 82.67
CA SER A 61 39.90 30.48 83.28
C SER A 61 38.56 31.03 82.76
N GLU A 62 38.60 31.95 81.80
CA GLU A 62 37.45 32.67 81.23
C GLU A 62 36.51 33.27 82.29
N SER A 63 37.06 33.57 83.47
CA SER A 63 36.33 33.96 84.67
C SER A 63 36.93 35.24 85.26
N LYS A 64 36.12 36.22 85.61
CA LYS A 64 36.61 37.45 86.26
C LYS A 64 36.94 37.22 87.74
N PHE A 65 37.85 38.02 88.28
CA PHE A 65 38.14 38.06 89.71
C PHE A 65 37.15 39.01 90.42
N GLU A 66 36.41 38.48 91.40
CA GLU A 66 35.32 39.20 92.08
C GLU A 66 35.76 39.93 93.37
N GLY A 67 37.02 39.75 93.82
CA GLY A 67 37.53 40.37 95.03
C GLY A 67 38.02 41.81 94.86
N LYS A 68 38.18 42.54 95.97
CA LYS A 68 38.84 43.85 95.98
C LYS A 68 40.36 43.69 95.89
N TYR A 69 41.02 44.49 95.05
CA TYR A 69 42.47 44.55 94.91
C TYR A 69 42.95 45.97 94.57
N ASN A 70 44.23 46.24 94.79
CA ASN A 70 44.85 47.54 94.60
C ASN A 70 45.31 47.71 93.14
N LEU A 71 44.67 48.61 92.38
CA LEU A 71 45.02 48.88 90.97
C LEU A 71 46.40 49.55 90.77
N ARG A 72 47.00 50.12 91.83
CA ARG A 72 48.33 50.81 91.80
C ARG A 72 49.10 50.57 93.11
N PRO A 73 49.60 49.35 93.39
CA PRO A 73 50.13 48.97 94.70
C PRO A 73 51.57 49.48 94.90
N LYS A 74 51.72 50.72 95.39
CA LYS A 74 53.03 51.34 95.68
C LYS A 74 53.73 50.75 96.92
N MET A 75 52.98 50.39 97.96
CA MET A 75 53.51 49.82 99.21
C MET A 75 53.61 48.29 99.09
N SER A 76 54.63 47.67 99.72
CA SER A 76 54.80 46.19 99.74
C SER A 76 53.56 45.49 100.28
N VAL A 77 52.94 46.00 101.36
CA VAL A 77 51.68 45.45 101.91
C VAL A 77 50.57 45.35 100.85
N HIS A 78 50.37 46.39 100.01
CA HIS A 78 49.35 46.38 98.97
C HIS A 78 49.66 45.38 97.85
N ARG A 79 50.95 45.11 97.58
CA ARG A 79 51.41 44.08 96.63
C ARG A 79 51.19 42.68 97.19
N ILE A 80 51.53 42.46 98.46
CA ILE A 80 51.30 41.21 99.19
C ILE A 80 49.79 40.89 99.27
N ASP A 81 48.92 41.87 99.51
CA ASP A 81 47.47 41.69 99.46
C ASP A 81 46.97 41.26 98.07
N ASN A 82 47.42 41.94 97.01
CA ASN A 82 47.10 41.58 95.64
C ASN A 82 47.57 40.15 95.29
N LEU A 83 48.79 39.80 95.68
CA LEU A 83 49.38 38.47 95.46
C LEU A 83 48.66 37.38 96.24
N ASN A 84 48.31 37.63 97.51
CA ASN A 84 47.49 36.71 98.31
C ASN A 84 46.14 36.45 97.64
N ASN A 85 45.51 37.48 97.07
CA ASN A 85 44.26 37.34 96.33
C ASN A 85 44.43 36.60 95.00
N ALA A 86 45.48 36.89 94.22
CA ALA A 86 45.78 36.21 92.96
C ALA A 86 46.14 34.72 93.16
N LEU A 87 46.90 34.40 94.21
CA LEU A 87 47.20 33.02 94.60
C LEU A 87 45.93 32.27 95.02
N LYS A 88 45.07 32.86 95.87
CA LYS A 88 43.76 32.29 96.20
C LYS A 88 42.91 32.04 94.96
N PHE A 89 42.93 32.96 93.99
CA PHE A 89 42.20 32.82 92.73
C PHE A 89 42.74 31.64 91.89
N ALA A 90 44.06 31.52 91.75
CA ALA A 90 44.70 30.38 91.08
C ALA A 90 44.27 29.04 91.68
N TRP A 91 44.33 28.91 93.01
CA TRP A 91 43.91 27.70 93.71
C TRP A 91 42.41 27.42 93.52
N SER A 92 41.55 28.45 93.53
CA SER A 92 40.11 28.30 93.28
C SER A 92 39.76 27.80 91.87
N LYS A 93 40.61 28.10 90.88
CA LYS A 93 40.48 27.59 89.50
C LYS A 93 41.18 26.23 89.28
N GLY A 94 41.58 25.57 90.37
CA GLY A 94 42.09 24.20 90.36
C GLY A 94 43.54 24.07 89.87
N VAL A 95 44.34 25.14 89.96
CA VAL A 95 45.80 25.00 89.93
C VAL A 95 46.21 24.24 91.19
N ASP A 96 47.01 23.18 91.06
CA ASP A 96 47.51 22.42 92.21
C ASP A 96 49.04 22.30 92.18
N MET A 97 49.65 22.36 93.36
CA MET A 97 51.10 22.44 93.53
C MET A 97 51.51 21.81 94.86
N LYS A 98 52.48 20.87 94.80
CA LYS A 98 53.06 20.19 95.99
C LYS A 98 53.67 21.15 97.00
N VAL A 99 54.18 22.30 96.55
CA VAL A 99 54.70 23.38 97.39
C VAL A 99 54.07 24.67 96.88
N LYS A 100 53.16 25.26 97.67
CA LYS A 100 52.48 26.51 97.32
C LYS A 100 53.38 27.69 97.72
N PRO A 101 53.70 28.62 96.80
CA PRO A 101 54.47 29.82 97.15
C PRO A 101 53.65 30.76 98.02
N SER A 102 54.31 31.51 98.90
CA SER A 102 53.69 32.61 99.65
C SER A 102 53.70 33.91 98.84
N ALA A 103 52.82 34.85 99.18
CA ALA A 103 52.76 36.16 98.52
C ALA A 103 54.06 36.95 98.72
N GLU A 104 54.68 36.83 99.89
CA GLU A 104 55.95 37.48 100.25
C GLU A 104 57.11 36.95 99.39
N GLN A 105 57.12 35.66 99.05
CA GLN A 105 58.14 35.08 98.15
C GLN A 105 58.02 35.66 96.73
N ILE A 106 56.80 35.83 96.22
CA ILE A 106 56.58 36.42 94.89
C ILE A 106 56.89 37.93 94.89
N GLU A 107 56.52 38.68 95.94
CA GLU A 107 56.81 40.12 96.06
C GLU A 107 58.31 40.40 96.16
N ALA A 108 59.05 39.55 96.89
CA ALA A 108 60.51 39.58 96.97
C ALA A 108 61.21 39.21 95.65
N GLY A 109 60.49 38.64 94.68
CA GLY A 109 61.05 38.18 93.40
C GLY A 109 61.79 36.86 93.48
N ASP A 110 61.32 35.91 94.29
CA ASP A 110 61.85 34.53 94.27
C ASP A 110 61.58 33.90 92.90
N GLN A 111 62.64 33.82 92.09
CA GLN A 111 62.61 33.25 90.75
C GLN A 111 62.11 31.80 90.74
N LYS A 112 62.41 30.99 91.77
CA LYS A 112 61.95 29.60 91.84
C LYS A 112 60.45 29.56 92.15
N ALA A 113 59.96 30.43 93.02
CA ALA A 113 58.53 30.54 93.33
C ALA A 113 57.70 30.99 92.12
N ALA A 114 58.14 32.05 91.41
CA ALA A 114 57.43 32.58 90.24
C ALA A 114 57.42 31.61 89.04
N LEU A 115 58.52 30.90 88.79
CA LEU A 115 58.60 29.88 87.75
C LEU A 115 57.73 28.65 88.09
N ALA A 116 57.80 28.15 89.32
CA ALA A 116 56.98 27.02 89.76
C ALA A 116 55.48 27.34 89.69
N LEU A 117 55.08 28.56 90.07
CA LEU A 117 53.69 29.03 89.98
C LEU A 117 53.19 29.08 88.53
N THR A 118 54.00 29.66 87.64
CA THR A 118 53.66 29.75 86.22
C THR A 118 53.55 28.38 85.58
N TRP A 119 54.44 27.44 85.94
CA TRP A 119 54.34 26.04 85.51
C TRP A 119 53.05 25.37 86.01
N GLY A 120 52.67 25.57 87.27
CA GLY A 120 51.40 25.06 87.80
C GLY A 120 50.19 25.58 87.02
N ILE A 121 50.17 26.87 86.69
CA ILE A 121 49.13 27.50 85.86
C ILE A 121 49.13 26.88 84.45
N MET A 122 50.28 26.77 83.79
CA MET A 122 50.41 26.13 82.47
C MET A 122 49.85 24.72 82.45
N MET A 123 50.24 23.86 83.41
CA MET A 123 49.78 22.47 83.47
C MET A 123 48.28 22.33 83.75
N LYS A 124 47.64 23.36 84.33
CA LYS A 124 46.18 23.38 84.52
C LYS A 124 45.41 23.81 83.27
N PHE A 125 45.94 24.76 82.50
CA PHE A 125 45.20 25.42 81.42
C PHE A 125 45.63 25.03 80.00
N ILE A 126 46.78 24.36 79.83
CA ILE A 126 47.13 23.69 78.57
C ILE A 126 46.26 22.42 78.45
N LYS A 127 45.37 22.41 77.46
CA LYS A 127 44.52 21.27 77.10
C LYS A 127 45.05 20.64 75.82
N ILE A 128 45.45 19.38 75.89
CA ILE A 128 45.84 18.56 74.74
C ILE A 128 44.80 17.46 74.65
N ASP A 129 44.18 17.30 73.48
CA ASP A 129 43.17 16.26 73.29
C ASP A 129 43.83 14.89 73.28
N ASP A 130 43.28 13.97 74.08
CA ASP A 130 43.82 12.65 74.29
C ASP A 130 43.42 11.70 73.14
N GLU A 131 44.29 11.59 72.14
CA GLU A 131 44.13 10.68 70.99
C GLU A 131 44.08 9.18 71.38
N SER A 132 44.22 8.82 72.67
CA SER A 132 44.31 7.43 73.16
C SER A 132 42.97 6.80 73.58
N GLY A 133 41.98 7.61 73.97
CA GLY A 133 40.72 7.12 74.55
C GLY A 133 40.86 6.36 75.89
N GLY A 134 41.92 6.63 76.67
CA GLY A 134 42.21 5.99 77.95
C GLY A 134 41.75 6.79 79.18
N GLU A 135 42.29 6.45 80.37
CA GLU A 135 42.21 7.34 81.53
C GLU A 135 42.86 8.69 81.22
N SER A 136 42.21 9.79 81.63
CA SER A 136 42.63 11.19 81.35
C SER A 136 44.10 11.42 81.67
N LEU A 137 44.95 11.38 80.63
CA LEU A 137 46.36 11.70 80.76
C LEU A 137 46.52 13.16 81.21
N ASN A 138 47.60 13.45 81.93
CA ASN A 138 47.95 14.86 82.15
C ASN A 138 48.46 15.49 80.84
N ALA A 139 48.37 16.82 80.73
CA ALA A 139 48.66 17.54 79.49
C ALA A 139 50.08 17.27 78.91
N LYS A 140 51.05 16.93 79.76
CA LYS A 140 52.41 16.57 79.32
C LYS A 140 52.45 15.19 78.68
N ASP A 141 51.86 14.19 79.33
CA ASP A 141 51.88 12.81 78.83
C ASP A 141 51.02 12.65 77.58
N ALA A 142 49.88 13.37 77.50
CA ALA A 142 49.07 13.48 76.28
C ALA A 142 49.87 14.10 75.11
N LEU A 143 50.62 15.19 75.35
CA LEU A 143 51.48 15.80 74.33
C LEU A 143 52.61 14.86 73.89
N LEU A 144 53.19 14.09 74.82
CA LEU A 144 54.24 13.12 74.50
C LEU A 144 53.70 12.00 73.60
N MET A 145 52.50 11.51 73.90
CA MET A 145 51.82 10.50 73.08
C MET A 145 51.46 11.05 71.69
N TRP A 146 50.93 12.26 71.60
CA TRP A 146 50.70 12.92 70.30
C TRP A 146 51.99 13.01 69.47
N CYS A 147 53.11 13.41 70.09
CA CYS A 147 54.41 13.46 69.40
C CYS A 147 54.80 12.06 68.87
N LYS A 148 54.78 11.03 69.73
CA LYS A 148 55.05 9.64 69.34
C LYS A 148 54.19 9.20 68.15
N ASN A 149 52.89 9.46 68.21
CA ASN A 149 51.95 9.10 67.15
C ASN A 149 52.29 9.78 65.81
N LYS A 150 52.69 11.06 65.83
CA LYS A 150 53.05 11.77 64.58
C LYS A 150 54.43 11.36 64.05
N THR A 151 55.37 10.97 64.92
CA THR A 151 56.72 10.54 64.51
C THR A 151 56.85 9.05 64.21
N ALA A 152 55.88 8.19 64.58
CA ALA A 152 55.97 6.73 64.47
C ALA A 152 56.34 6.19 63.07
N SER A 153 55.96 6.88 61.99
CA SER A 153 56.29 6.47 60.62
C SER A 153 57.72 6.80 60.16
N TYR A 154 58.51 7.51 60.99
CA TYR A 154 59.85 7.98 60.61
C TYR A 154 60.95 7.12 61.20
N LYS A 155 61.63 6.38 60.31
CA LYS A 155 62.83 5.63 60.67
C LYS A 155 63.89 6.62 61.19
N ASN A 156 64.48 6.29 62.34
CA ASN A 156 65.46 7.09 63.10
C ASN A 156 64.89 8.27 63.94
N VAL A 157 63.57 8.32 64.21
CA VAL A 157 62.99 9.32 65.14
C VAL A 157 62.24 8.61 66.27
N GLU A 158 62.79 8.63 67.48
CA GLU A 158 62.16 8.02 68.67
C GLU A 158 61.92 9.06 69.77
N VAL A 159 60.65 9.39 70.01
CA VAL A 159 60.24 10.36 71.02
C VAL A 159 59.91 9.63 72.33
N THR A 160 60.80 9.70 73.32
CA THR A 160 60.62 9.07 74.64
C THR A 160 60.56 10.09 75.79
N ASP A 161 61.19 11.26 75.64
CA ASP A 161 61.18 12.33 76.64
C ASP A 161 61.17 13.74 75.98
N PHE A 162 60.91 14.79 76.76
CA PHE A 162 60.97 16.19 76.30
C PHE A 162 62.35 16.84 76.50
N LYS A 163 63.45 16.08 76.48
CA LYS A 163 64.80 16.62 76.76
C LYS A 163 65.85 16.18 75.74
N LYS A 164 65.95 14.88 75.48
CA LYS A 164 66.88 14.28 74.52
C LYS A 164 66.23 14.11 73.15
N SER A 165 64.99 13.63 73.07
CA SER A 165 64.34 13.28 71.79
C SER A 165 64.11 14.46 70.83
N PHE A 166 64.18 15.70 71.32
CA PHE A 166 64.04 16.91 70.50
C PHE A 166 65.37 17.64 70.26
N ALA A 167 66.48 17.16 70.86
CA ALA A 167 67.76 17.86 70.87
C ALA A 167 68.55 17.79 69.54
N ASP A 168 68.14 16.93 68.61
CA ASP A 168 68.70 16.82 67.27
C ASP A 168 67.84 17.47 66.16
N GLY A 169 66.68 18.02 66.53
CA GLY A 169 65.72 18.66 65.63
C GLY A 169 64.90 17.73 64.75
N LEU A 170 65.22 16.43 64.66
CA LEU A 170 64.53 15.51 63.74
C LEU A 170 63.08 15.28 64.17
N ALA A 171 62.78 15.24 65.46
CA ALA A 171 61.41 15.11 65.96
C ALA A 171 60.51 16.30 65.57
N LEU A 172 61.02 17.54 65.65
CA LEU A 172 60.27 18.73 65.22
C LEU A 172 60.07 18.76 63.71
N CYS A 173 61.10 18.37 62.94
CA CYS A 173 60.98 18.21 61.49
C CYS A 173 59.92 17.14 61.13
N ALA A 174 59.92 15.99 61.83
CA ALA A 174 59.01 14.88 61.55
C ALA A 174 57.55 15.27 61.78
N ILE A 175 57.27 16.00 62.87
CA ILE A 175 55.95 16.52 63.21
C ILE A 175 55.42 17.45 62.11
N ILE A 176 56.23 18.38 61.59
CA ILE A 176 55.82 19.26 60.49
C ILE A 176 55.70 18.47 59.17
N HIS A 177 56.71 17.67 58.81
CA HIS A 177 56.72 16.90 57.56
C HIS A 177 55.52 15.93 57.48
N LYS A 178 55.07 15.36 58.61
CA LYS A 178 53.87 14.49 58.66
C LYS A 178 52.60 15.22 58.25
N HIS A 179 52.52 16.52 58.50
CA HIS A 179 51.36 17.34 58.16
C HIS A 179 51.50 18.07 56.82
N ARG A 180 52.70 18.56 56.48
CA ARG A 180 53.00 19.23 55.20
C ARG A 180 54.37 18.82 54.65
N PRO A 181 54.45 17.68 53.92
CA PRO A 181 55.71 17.19 53.36
C PRO A 181 56.45 18.21 52.50
N LYS A 182 55.73 19.02 51.71
CA LYS A 182 56.30 20.05 50.82
C LYS A 182 57.12 21.14 51.53
N LEU A 183 57.04 21.28 52.85
CA LEU A 183 57.78 22.31 53.60
C LEU A 183 59.16 21.87 54.10
N ILE A 184 59.46 20.56 54.08
CA ILE A 184 60.72 20.00 54.59
C ILE A 184 61.19 18.91 53.63
N ASP A 185 62.38 19.03 53.04
CA ASP A 185 62.99 17.89 52.35
C ASP A 185 63.56 16.90 53.38
N TRP A 186 62.78 15.87 53.69
CA TRP A 186 63.14 14.84 54.67
C TRP A 186 64.49 14.16 54.36
N ASN A 187 64.85 14.02 53.08
CA ASN A 187 66.08 13.34 52.68
C ASN A 187 67.33 14.21 52.91
N SER A 188 67.16 15.53 53.10
CA SER A 188 68.25 16.47 53.36
C SER A 188 68.68 16.54 54.84
N LEU A 189 67.90 15.95 55.74
CA LEU A 189 68.09 16.02 57.20
C LEU A 189 69.10 14.99 57.71
N ASN A 190 69.88 15.35 58.75
CA ASN A 190 70.90 14.48 59.32
C ASN A 190 71.02 14.71 60.84
N SER A 191 70.88 13.66 61.67
CA SER A 191 70.97 13.76 63.13
C SER A 191 72.30 14.36 63.63
N ASN A 192 73.38 14.25 62.83
CA ASN A 192 74.69 14.84 63.16
C ASN A 192 74.76 16.38 62.99
N ASP A 193 73.77 17.01 62.35
CA ASP A 193 73.68 18.48 62.20
C ASP A 193 72.44 19.05 62.92
N PRO A 194 72.43 19.02 64.26
CA PRO A 194 71.24 19.33 65.06
C PRO A 194 70.84 20.80 64.99
N ILE A 195 71.79 21.71 64.73
CA ILE A 195 71.52 23.15 64.63
C ILE A 195 70.76 23.44 63.34
N LYS A 196 71.20 22.88 62.21
CA LYS A 196 70.54 23.06 60.91
C LYS A 196 69.16 22.41 60.87
N ASN A 197 68.99 21.23 61.44
CA ASN A 197 67.66 20.59 61.53
C ASN A 197 66.68 21.46 62.34
N LEU A 198 67.14 22.08 63.43
CA LEU A 198 66.32 22.98 64.25
C LEU A 198 65.99 24.29 63.54
N GLU A 199 66.93 24.86 62.77
CA GLU A 199 66.68 26.03 61.92
C GLU A 199 65.62 25.73 60.85
N ILE A 200 65.73 24.59 60.14
CA ILE A 200 64.72 24.12 59.18
C ILE A 200 63.35 23.91 59.86
N ALA A 201 63.32 23.32 61.06
CA ALA A 201 62.09 23.13 61.82
C ALA A 201 61.46 24.46 62.29
N GLN A 202 62.26 25.50 62.51
CA GLN A 202 61.79 26.85 62.84
C GLN A 202 61.29 27.60 61.62
N ASP A 203 62.03 27.56 60.50
CA ASP A 203 61.59 28.12 59.21
C ASP A 203 60.26 27.51 58.76
N ALA A 204 60.14 26.20 58.85
CA ALA A 204 58.92 25.49 58.48
C ALA A 204 57.75 25.77 59.45
N ALA A 205 58.00 25.94 60.75
CA ALA A 205 56.96 26.32 61.72
C ALA A 205 56.47 27.76 61.52
N GLU A 206 57.39 28.69 61.27
CA GLU A 206 57.08 30.09 60.97
C GLU A 206 56.26 30.19 59.67
N LYS A 207 56.69 29.50 58.61
CA LYS A 207 55.98 29.47 57.32
C LYS A 207 54.64 28.74 57.40
N TYR A 208 54.52 27.66 58.18
CA TYR A 208 53.28 26.87 58.24
C TYR A 208 52.22 27.52 59.13
N PHE A 209 52.54 27.85 60.38
CA PHE A 209 51.55 28.33 61.36
C PHE A 209 51.97 29.61 62.12
N GLY A 210 52.96 30.35 61.60
CA GLY A 210 53.30 31.68 62.12
C GLY A 210 54.05 31.68 63.45
N LEU A 211 54.77 30.61 63.77
CA LEU A 211 55.59 30.55 64.99
C LEU A 211 56.84 31.44 64.86
N GLU A 212 56.76 32.67 65.37
CA GLU A 212 57.88 33.62 65.48
C GLU A 212 59.11 32.99 66.16
N LYS A 213 60.31 33.20 65.60
CA LYS A 213 61.57 32.62 66.09
C LYS A 213 62.15 33.34 67.32
N TYR A 214 61.54 33.12 68.48
CA TYR A 214 61.89 33.81 69.74
C TYR A 214 63.06 33.18 70.54
N ILE A 215 63.46 31.96 70.20
CA ILE A 215 64.63 31.25 70.72
C ILE A 215 65.48 30.77 69.55
N THR A 216 66.80 30.76 69.73
CA THR A 216 67.74 30.29 68.71
C THR A 216 67.84 28.76 68.70
N PRO A 217 68.29 28.13 67.59
CA PRO A 217 68.56 26.69 67.54
C PRO A 217 69.48 26.17 68.66
N ASP A 218 70.50 26.93 69.08
CA ASP A 218 71.38 26.55 70.21
C ASP A 218 70.65 26.64 71.56
N GLU A 219 69.77 27.63 71.76
CA GLU A 219 68.93 27.71 72.96
C GLU A 219 67.94 26.53 73.04
N ILE A 220 67.35 26.08 71.92
CA ILE A 220 66.41 24.94 71.89
C ILE A 220 67.08 23.65 72.42
N ARG A 221 68.34 23.41 72.06
CA ARG A 221 69.11 22.22 72.51
C ARG A 221 69.44 22.24 74.01
N LYS A 222 69.34 23.42 74.65
CA LYS A 222 69.67 23.64 76.06
C LYS A 222 68.43 23.74 76.96
N LEU A 223 67.23 23.60 76.40
CA LEU A 223 66.00 23.68 77.17
C LEU A 223 65.93 22.56 78.23
N ASP A 224 65.41 22.93 79.39
CA ASP A 224 64.91 21.95 80.34
C ASP A 224 63.59 21.35 79.84
N GLU A 225 63.22 20.23 80.46
CA GLU A 225 62.05 19.44 80.08
C GLU A 225 60.74 20.24 80.11
N ASN A 226 60.56 21.12 81.09
CA ASN A 226 59.35 21.94 81.21
C ASN A 226 59.30 23.00 80.10
N SER A 227 60.44 23.63 79.79
CA SER A 227 60.57 24.58 78.69
C SER A 227 60.26 23.96 77.33
N MET A 228 60.75 22.74 77.07
CA MET A 228 60.49 22.02 75.83
C MET A 228 59.01 21.59 75.69
N VAL A 229 58.36 21.17 76.78
CA VAL A 229 56.90 20.89 76.78
C VAL A 229 56.11 22.11 76.28
N ILE A 230 56.43 23.31 76.76
CA ILE A 230 55.76 24.53 76.29
C ILE A 230 56.04 24.78 74.80
N TYR A 231 57.31 24.68 74.36
CA TYR A 231 57.67 24.91 72.97
C TYR A 231 56.98 23.93 72.01
N VAL A 232 56.94 22.63 72.33
CA VAL A 232 56.26 21.61 71.54
C VAL A 232 54.73 21.77 71.59
N SER A 233 54.17 22.31 72.68
CA SER A 233 52.72 22.63 72.73
C SER A 233 52.33 23.73 71.74
N GLU A 234 53.24 24.67 71.40
CA GLU A 234 52.97 25.66 70.35
C GLU A 234 52.89 25.01 68.96
N TYR A 235 53.66 23.94 68.70
CA TYR A 235 53.54 23.14 67.48
C TYR A 235 52.19 22.41 67.41
N TYR A 236 51.74 21.81 68.52
CA TYR A 236 50.43 21.15 68.59
C TYR A 236 49.29 22.11 68.21
N TYR A 237 49.19 23.27 68.88
CA TYR A 237 48.11 24.23 68.62
C TYR A 237 48.21 24.88 67.24
N GLY A 238 49.41 25.17 66.74
CA GLY A 238 49.61 25.72 65.41
C GLY A 238 49.18 24.76 64.30
N ILE A 239 49.48 23.47 64.45
CA ILE A 239 49.05 22.42 63.53
C ILE A 239 47.53 22.19 63.61
N ALA A 240 46.96 22.19 64.82
CA ALA A 240 45.51 22.05 65.01
C ALA A 240 44.71 23.19 64.34
N GLU A 241 45.22 24.42 64.38
CA GLU A 241 44.58 25.55 63.69
C GLU A 241 44.69 25.42 62.16
N GLN A 242 45.84 25.00 61.63
CA GLN A 242 46.00 24.79 60.18
C GLN A 242 45.11 23.68 59.62
N ARG A 243 44.84 22.61 60.38
CA ARG A 243 43.87 21.58 59.94
C ARG A 243 42.49 22.15 59.61
N LYS A 244 42.00 23.13 60.39
CA LYS A 244 40.69 23.76 60.13
C LYS A 244 40.64 24.48 58.79
N LEU A 245 41.74 25.11 58.39
CA LEU A 245 41.90 25.77 57.10
C LEU A 245 41.94 24.75 55.94
N ASP A 246 42.57 23.59 56.16
CA ASP A 246 42.63 22.50 55.18
C ASP A 246 41.24 21.86 54.97
N LEU A 247 40.46 21.65 56.04
CA LEU A 247 39.08 21.20 55.96
C LEU A 247 38.21 22.19 55.16
N ALA A 248 38.32 23.49 55.47
CA ALA A 248 37.63 24.54 54.73
C ALA A 248 37.95 24.53 53.22
N ALA A 249 39.22 24.34 52.85
CA ALA A 249 39.65 24.24 51.46
C ALA A 249 39.07 23.00 50.75
N ARG A 250 39.04 21.84 51.43
CA ARG A 250 38.42 20.61 50.89
C ARG A 250 36.93 20.77 50.60
N ARG A 251 36.18 21.45 51.48
CA ARG A 251 34.73 21.70 51.29
C ARG A 251 34.45 22.52 50.04
N ILE A 252 35.23 23.60 49.82
CA ILE A 252 35.16 24.42 48.61
C ILE A 252 35.50 23.59 47.37
N LYS A 253 36.53 22.73 47.42
CA LYS A 253 36.88 21.80 46.33
C LYS A 253 35.75 20.81 46.01
N LYS A 254 35.12 20.19 47.03
CA LYS A 254 33.97 19.27 46.87
C LYS A 254 32.84 19.95 46.09
N LEU A 255 32.52 21.21 46.42
CA LEU A 255 31.53 22.03 45.70
C LEU A 255 31.93 22.29 44.23
N ILE A 256 33.18 22.66 43.97
CA ILE A 256 33.69 22.94 42.61
C ILE A 256 33.57 21.71 41.71
N VAL A 257 34.02 20.54 42.19
CA VAL A 257 33.97 19.28 41.44
C VAL A 257 32.52 18.88 41.15
N LEU A 258 31.64 18.95 42.16
CA LEU A 258 30.21 18.64 42.01
C LEU A 258 29.54 19.55 40.95
N THR A 259 29.83 20.84 40.97
CA THR A 259 29.23 21.83 40.07
C THR A 259 29.71 21.63 38.62
N LYS A 260 31.02 21.37 38.42
CA LYS A 260 31.59 21.07 37.10
C LYS A 260 30.93 19.84 36.45
N GLU A 261 30.74 18.75 37.20
CA GLU A 261 30.14 17.53 36.66
C GLU A 261 28.64 17.70 36.41
N ASN A 262 27.91 18.42 37.27
CA ASN A 262 26.50 18.75 37.02
C ASN A 262 26.33 19.58 35.73
N ASP A 263 27.17 20.61 35.52
CA ASP A 263 27.12 21.43 34.29
C ASP A 263 27.51 20.62 33.04
N ARG A 264 28.42 19.66 33.15
CA ARG A 264 28.75 18.69 32.08
C ARG A 264 27.55 17.81 31.72
N LEU A 265 26.90 17.19 32.70
CA LEU A 265 25.75 16.31 32.48
C LEU A 265 24.56 17.05 31.83
N LYS A 266 24.29 18.31 32.24
CA LYS A 266 23.30 19.18 31.58
C LYS A 266 23.64 19.41 30.09
N ALA A 267 24.91 19.72 29.80
CA ALA A 267 25.36 19.95 28.42
C ALA A 267 25.31 18.68 27.57
N GLU A 268 25.60 17.52 28.14
CA GLU A 268 25.51 16.21 27.49
C GLU A 268 24.05 15.84 27.17
N TYR A 269 23.11 16.08 28.10
CA TYR A 269 21.69 15.94 27.84
C TYR A 269 21.22 16.85 26.68
N ASN A 270 21.49 18.16 26.76
CA ASN A 270 21.06 19.11 25.72
C ASN A 270 21.66 18.76 24.34
N LYS A 271 22.93 18.33 24.29
CA LYS A 271 23.58 17.86 23.05
C LYS A 271 22.87 16.64 22.47
N THR A 272 22.54 15.66 23.30
CA THR A 272 21.87 14.42 22.88
C THR A 272 20.44 14.69 22.43
N ALA A 273 19.70 15.54 23.14
CA ALA A 273 18.34 15.95 22.78
C ALA A 273 18.30 16.72 21.44
N ASN A 274 19.25 17.63 21.21
CA ASN A 274 19.39 18.32 19.93
C ASN A 274 19.73 17.36 18.77
N ASN A 275 20.61 16.37 18.99
CA ASN A 275 20.94 15.34 18.00
C ASN A 275 19.73 14.45 17.67
N PHE A 276 18.98 14.03 18.68
CA PHE A 276 17.73 13.28 18.53
C PHE A 276 16.73 14.05 17.66
N LYS A 277 16.44 15.31 18.03
CA LYS A 277 15.52 16.20 17.29
C LYS A 277 15.95 16.43 15.83
N ALA A 278 17.25 16.58 15.59
CA ALA A 278 17.81 16.70 14.24
C ALA A 278 17.69 15.41 13.42
N THR A 279 17.62 14.24 14.07
CA THR A 279 17.43 12.94 13.41
C THR A 279 15.96 12.70 13.11
N VAL A 280 15.05 12.97 14.06
CA VAL A 280 13.60 12.93 13.84
C VAL A 280 13.21 13.78 12.63
N LYS A 281 13.65 15.04 12.56
CA LYS A 281 13.37 15.93 11.41
C LYS A 281 13.89 15.45 10.05
N LYS A 282 14.99 14.68 10.03
CA LYS A 282 15.47 14.06 8.79
C LYS A 282 14.56 12.92 8.36
N VAL A 283 14.07 12.14 9.31
CA VAL A 283 13.15 11.02 9.06
C VAL A 283 11.76 11.51 8.67
N GLU A 284 11.20 12.51 9.36
CA GLU A 284 9.93 13.17 8.99
C GLU A 284 9.93 13.54 7.50
N LYS A 285 10.97 14.23 7.03
CA LYS A 285 11.12 14.62 5.62
C LYS A 285 11.15 13.44 4.63
N ILE A 286 11.62 12.26 5.05
CA ILE A 286 11.62 11.03 4.23
C ILE A 286 10.23 10.37 4.21
N LEU A 287 9.49 10.48 5.32
CA LEU A 287 8.12 9.97 5.43
C LEU A 287 7.12 10.88 4.70
N GLU A 288 7.30 12.20 4.77
CA GLU A 288 6.50 13.22 4.08
C GLU A 288 6.59 13.13 2.55
N ASP A 289 7.69 12.61 1.98
CA ASP A 289 7.83 12.40 0.53
C ASP A 289 6.67 11.56 -0.02
N ARG A 290 5.66 12.20 -0.61
CA ARG A 290 4.52 11.48 -1.21
C ARG A 290 4.82 10.94 -2.61
N THR A 291 6.04 11.05 -3.13
CA THR A 291 6.39 10.37 -4.39
C THR A 291 6.37 8.86 -4.20
N ILE A 292 5.64 8.19 -5.09
CA ILE A 292 5.59 6.74 -5.20
C ILE A 292 5.71 6.42 -6.68
N ASP A 293 6.63 5.52 -7.01
CA ASP A 293 6.84 5.00 -8.35
C ASP A 293 5.53 4.35 -8.84
N ASN A 294 4.92 4.89 -9.90
CA ASN A 294 3.64 4.46 -10.50
C ASN A 294 3.77 3.13 -11.26
N THR A 295 4.22 2.08 -10.57
CA THR A 295 4.43 0.72 -11.04
C THR A 295 4.20 -0.25 -9.87
N MET A 296 3.76 -1.48 -10.15
CA MET A 296 3.53 -2.47 -9.09
C MET A 296 4.83 -2.84 -8.35
N ALA A 297 5.96 -2.87 -9.06
CA ALA A 297 7.28 -3.15 -8.48
C ALA A 297 7.79 -1.98 -7.63
N GLY A 298 7.57 -0.74 -8.07
CA GLY A 298 8.00 0.46 -7.36
C GLY A 298 7.21 0.71 -6.08
N ALA A 299 5.88 0.54 -6.11
CA ALA A 299 5.05 0.59 -4.90
C ALA A 299 5.49 -0.46 -3.85
N LYS A 300 5.75 -1.70 -4.29
CA LYS A 300 6.32 -2.76 -3.42
C LYS A 300 7.68 -2.39 -2.83
N ARG A 301 8.59 -1.81 -3.63
CA ARG A 301 9.91 -1.38 -3.18
C ARG A 301 9.84 -0.28 -2.11
N ARG A 302 9.00 0.74 -2.32
CA ARG A 302 8.81 1.83 -1.34
C ARG A 302 8.17 1.32 -0.04
N LEU A 303 7.26 0.34 -0.13
CA LEU A 303 6.71 -0.36 1.05
C LEU A 303 7.78 -1.14 1.82
N GLU A 304 8.67 -1.85 1.12
CA GLU A 304 9.78 -2.59 1.72
C GLU A 304 10.78 -1.66 2.44
N GLN A 305 11.13 -0.53 1.83
CA GLN A 305 11.96 0.52 2.45
C GLN A 305 11.33 1.08 3.73
N PHE A 306 10.01 1.29 3.74
CA PHE A 306 9.29 1.73 4.95
C PHE A 306 9.35 0.70 6.09
N TYR A 307 9.29 -0.60 5.77
CA TYR A 307 9.47 -1.67 6.77
C TYR A 307 10.92 -1.82 7.24
N GLU A 308 11.91 -1.59 6.37
CA GLU A 308 13.32 -1.54 6.76
C GLU A 308 13.59 -0.39 7.75
N TYR A 309 13.07 0.80 7.45
CA TYR A 309 13.08 1.97 8.35
C TYR A 309 12.45 1.64 9.72
N LYS A 310 11.23 1.08 9.74
CA LYS A 310 10.54 0.68 10.99
C LYS A 310 11.34 -0.36 11.80
N ALA A 311 12.11 -1.23 11.13
CA ALA A 311 12.91 -2.28 11.75
C ALA A 311 14.29 -1.81 12.25
N LYS A 312 14.89 -0.78 11.64
CA LYS A 312 16.22 -0.24 11.99
C LYS A 312 16.13 1.12 12.67
N ASP A 313 15.77 2.15 11.93
CA ASP A 313 15.92 3.55 12.37
C ASP A 313 14.91 3.91 13.47
N LYS A 314 13.64 3.50 13.35
CA LYS A 314 12.65 3.72 14.43
C LYS A 314 13.02 2.98 15.72
N ASN A 315 13.69 1.82 15.64
CA ASN A 315 14.25 1.14 16.80
C ASN A 315 15.40 1.96 17.45
N SER A 316 16.23 2.64 16.64
CA SER A 316 17.24 3.57 17.15
C SER A 316 16.63 4.82 17.79
N LEU A 317 15.56 5.38 17.21
CA LEU A 317 14.89 6.55 17.80
C LEU A 317 14.19 6.22 19.13
N ILE A 318 13.53 5.06 19.24
CA ILE A 318 12.97 4.59 20.52
C ILE A 318 14.08 4.36 21.56
N ALA A 319 15.24 3.88 21.12
CA ALA A 319 16.42 3.73 21.97
C ALA A 319 16.94 5.09 22.47
N ASP A 320 17.19 6.04 21.57
CA ASP A 320 17.68 7.38 21.90
C ASP A 320 16.70 8.13 22.83
N GLN A 321 15.38 7.94 22.67
CA GLN A 321 14.36 8.48 23.57
C GLN A 321 14.50 7.91 25.00
N LEU A 322 14.64 6.60 25.15
CA LEU A 322 14.81 5.97 26.47
C LEU A 322 16.13 6.38 27.14
N ASP A 323 17.20 6.49 26.35
CA ASP A 323 18.50 6.91 26.83
C ASP A 323 18.45 8.40 27.27
N LEU A 324 17.63 9.24 26.63
CA LEU A 324 17.31 10.61 27.09
C LEU A 324 16.46 10.65 28.38
N GLU A 325 15.42 9.81 28.50
CA GLU A 325 14.64 9.68 29.74
C GLU A 325 15.54 9.32 30.94
N SER A 326 16.40 8.31 30.77
CA SER A 326 17.39 7.88 31.77
C SER A 326 18.33 9.01 32.18
N ASN A 327 18.95 9.68 31.21
CA ASN A 327 19.87 10.79 31.47
C ASN A 327 19.20 11.96 32.20
N TYR A 328 17.94 12.28 31.88
CA TYR A 328 17.18 13.31 32.59
C TYR A 328 16.88 12.89 34.04
N ASN A 329 16.38 11.66 34.24
CA ASN A 329 16.02 11.17 35.57
C ASN A 329 17.24 11.08 36.50
N ASN A 330 18.35 10.52 36.03
CA ASN A 330 19.60 10.43 36.78
C ASN A 330 20.11 11.82 37.21
N LEU A 331 20.06 12.81 36.30
CA LEU A 331 20.42 14.20 36.59
C LEU A 331 19.44 14.86 37.57
N ALA A 332 18.13 14.64 37.41
CA ALA A 332 17.10 15.18 38.30
C ALA A 332 17.20 14.61 39.72
N MET A 333 17.43 13.30 39.87
CA MET A 333 17.69 12.67 41.16
C MET A 333 18.97 13.22 41.81
N ARG A 334 20.08 13.30 41.05
CA ARG A 334 21.36 13.85 41.53
C ARG A 334 21.21 15.27 42.07
N LEU A 335 20.55 16.15 41.31
CA LEU A 335 20.28 17.53 41.73
C LEU A 335 19.38 17.59 42.96
N SER A 336 18.32 16.78 43.01
CA SER A 336 17.41 16.68 44.16
C SER A 336 18.12 16.23 45.44
N HIS A 337 18.93 15.16 45.38
CA HIS A 337 19.70 14.66 46.53
C HIS A 337 20.68 15.72 47.06
N HIS A 338 21.36 16.45 46.18
CA HIS A 338 22.26 17.55 46.56
C HIS A 338 21.53 18.90 46.77
N LYS A 339 20.20 18.90 46.93
CA LYS A 339 19.37 20.10 47.21
C LYS A 339 19.61 21.26 46.22
N ARG A 340 19.89 20.94 44.96
CA ARG A 340 20.05 21.88 43.84
C ARG A 340 18.71 22.12 43.12
N PRO A 341 18.56 23.25 42.41
CA PRO A 341 17.38 23.49 41.58
C PRO A 341 17.17 22.39 40.54
N GLU A 342 15.91 22.13 40.20
CA GLU A 342 15.54 21.20 39.14
C GLU A 342 16.16 21.62 37.80
N PHE A 343 16.72 20.66 37.06
CA PHE A 343 17.26 20.90 35.74
C PHE A 343 16.18 21.36 34.77
N LYS A 344 16.44 22.47 34.08
CA LYS A 344 15.59 22.99 33.00
C LYS A 344 16.33 22.83 31.67
N PRO A 345 15.91 21.89 30.81
CA PRO A 345 16.46 21.73 29.47
C PRO A 345 16.38 23.01 28.63
N GLU A 346 17.19 23.04 27.58
CA GLU A 346 17.04 24.05 26.52
C GLU A 346 15.63 24.00 25.90
N LYS A 347 15.15 25.17 25.44
CA LYS A 347 13.81 25.32 24.86
C LYS A 347 13.66 24.43 23.62
N GLY A 348 12.71 23.51 23.61
CA GLY A 348 12.54 22.52 22.55
C GLY A 348 13.16 21.15 22.84
N CYS A 349 13.85 20.99 23.97
CA CYS A 349 14.58 19.78 24.38
C CYS A 349 14.05 19.16 25.67
N SER A 350 12.89 19.57 26.20
CA SER A 350 12.29 18.90 27.37
C SER A 350 11.74 17.51 27.02
N LEU A 351 11.68 16.58 27.98
CA LEU A 351 11.10 15.24 27.77
C LEU A 351 9.67 15.29 27.19
N LYS A 352 8.89 16.32 27.55
CA LYS A 352 7.55 16.54 26.99
C LYS A 352 7.60 16.88 25.49
N GLU A 353 8.54 17.72 25.07
CA GLU A 353 8.73 18.09 23.67
C GLU A 353 9.31 16.91 22.86
N VAL A 354 10.22 16.13 23.44
CA VAL A 354 10.75 14.88 22.86
C VAL A 354 9.63 13.86 22.61
N ALA A 355 8.71 13.70 23.56
CA ALA A 355 7.54 12.83 23.40
C ALA A 355 6.55 13.37 22.34
N GLN A 356 6.41 14.69 22.20
CA GLN A 356 5.59 15.31 21.16
C GLN A 356 6.20 15.13 19.76
N ASP A 357 7.51 15.30 19.60
CA ASP A 357 8.22 15.04 18.33
C ASP A 357 8.06 13.56 17.92
N MET A 358 8.13 12.61 18.87
CA MET A 358 7.89 11.18 18.59
C MET A 358 6.45 10.85 18.21
N LEU A 359 5.47 11.50 18.83
CA LEU A 359 4.06 11.33 18.50
C LEU A 359 3.77 11.86 17.08
N HIS A 360 4.33 13.02 16.72
CA HIS A 360 4.19 13.57 15.37
C HIS A 360 4.87 12.71 14.30
N LEU A 361 6.03 12.12 14.62
CA LEU A 361 6.66 11.13 13.76
C LEU A 361 5.75 9.92 13.51
N GLU A 362 4.98 9.46 14.51
CA GLU A 362 4.04 8.35 14.37
C GLU A 362 2.79 8.70 13.53
N GLU A 363 2.32 9.95 13.59
CA GLU A 363 1.33 10.48 12.64
C GLU A 363 1.87 10.43 11.20
N CYS A 364 3.08 10.93 10.97
CA CYS A 364 3.75 10.93 9.67
C CYS A 364 3.95 9.49 9.13
N GLU A 365 4.34 8.55 9.98
CA GLU A 365 4.45 7.12 9.65
C GLU A 365 3.11 6.53 9.22
N GLN A 366 2.02 6.85 9.94
CA GLN A 366 0.68 6.34 9.63
C GLN A 366 0.14 6.91 8.31
N GLU A 367 0.31 8.20 8.05
CA GLU A 367 -0.07 8.79 6.75
C GLU A 367 0.74 8.19 5.59
N ARG A 368 2.07 8.03 5.77
CA ARG A 368 2.95 7.42 4.75
C ARG A 368 2.54 5.98 4.45
N LYS A 369 2.19 5.21 5.50
CA LYS A 369 1.66 3.84 5.37
C LYS A 369 0.37 3.81 4.55
N VAL A 370 -0.62 4.64 4.90
CA VAL A 370 -1.89 4.71 4.18
C VAL A 370 -1.68 5.05 2.70
N ALA A 371 -0.81 6.02 2.39
CA ALA A 371 -0.47 6.38 1.01
C ALA A 371 0.20 5.23 0.23
N LEU A 372 1.15 4.53 0.83
CA LEU A 372 1.85 3.40 0.21
C LEU A 372 0.90 2.22 -0.08
N HIS A 373 0.03 1.87 0.86
CA HIS A 373 -0.97 0.82 0.65
C HIS A 373 -2.05 1.23 -0.36
N ALA A 374 -2.51 2.49 -0.35
CA ALA A 374 -3.47 2.99 -1.32
C ALA A 374 -2.93 2.89 -2.76
N GLU A 375 -1.67 3.28 -2.99
CA GLU A 375 -1.05 3.15 -4.31
C GLU A 375 -0.79 1.70 -4.70
N LEU A 376 -0.35 0.85 -3.77
CA LEU A 376 -0.22 -0.59 -4.01
C LEU A 376 -1.55 -1.22 -4.46
N ASN A 377 -2.65 -0.88 -3.77
CA ASN A 377 -4.00 -1.34 -4.09
C ASN A 377 -4.46 -0.81 -5.46
N ARG A 378 -4.14 0.44 -5.80
CA ARG A 378 -4.41 1.03 -7.12
C ARG A 378 -3.68 0.24 -8.22
N GLN A 379 -2.39 -0.05 -8.05
CA GLN A 379 -1.61 -0.85 -9.01
C GLN A 379 -2.18 -2.27 -9.20
N ILE A 380 -2.63 -2.93 -8.13
CA ILE A 380 -3.31 -4.24 -8.21
C ILE A 380 -4.58 -4.16 -9.06
N LYS A 381 -5.41 -3.12 -8.86
CA LYS A 381 -6.61 -2.89 -9.69
C LYS A 381 -6.23 -2.74 -11.17
N LEU A 382 -5.21 -1.94 -11.49
CA LEU A 382 -4.77 -1.71 -12.87
C LEU A 382 -4.26 -2.99 -13.55
N VAL A 383 -3.48 -3.82 -12.84
CA VAL A 383 -3.04 -5.13 -13.37
C VAL A 383 -4.24 -6.05 -13.66
N ASN A 384 -5.29 -6.02 -12.84
CA ASN A 384 -6.49 -6.82 -13.07
C ASN A 384 -7.32 -6.30 -14.26
N ILE A 385 -7.48 -4.98 -14.41
CA ILE A 385 -8.11 -4.36 -15.58
C ILE A 385 -7.31 -4.70 -16.86
N SER A 386 -5.98 -4.68 -16.79
CA SER A 386 -5.11 -5.07 -17.93
C SER A 386 -5.33 -6.53 -18.35
N LYS A 387 -5.56 -7.46 -17.41
CA LYS A 387 -5.89 -8.86 -17.72
C LYS A 387 -7.27 -9.00 -18.39
N GLN A 388 -8.27 -8.26 -17.93
CA GLN A 388 -9.60 -8.23 -18.58
C GLN A 388 -9.50 -7.69 -20.01
N HIS A 389 -8.74 -6.59 -20.19
CA HIS A 389 -8.47 -6.02 -21.51
C HIS A 389 -7.78 -7.04 -22.44
N GLU A 390 -6.73 -7.74 -21.97
CA GLU A 390 -6.03 -8.76 -22.75
C GLU A 390 -6.93 -9.96 -23.13
N SER A 391 -7.77 -10.43 -22.20
CA SER A 391 -8.78 -11.47 -22.45
C SER A 391 -9.77 -11.05 -23.55
N ARG A 392 -10.32 -9.83 -23.46
CA ARG A 392 -11.30 -9.31 -24.44
C ARG A 392 -10.67 -9.04 -25.81
N TYR A 393 -9.45 -8.52 -25.84
CA TYR A 393 -8.65 -8.37 -27.06
C TYR A 393 -8.49 -9.71 -27.79
N ASN A 394 -8.07 -10.77 -27.08
CA ASN A 394 -7.86 -12.09 -27.68
C ASN A 394 -9.16 -12.67 -28.29
N LYS A 395 -10.32 -12.45 -27.66
CA LYS A 395 -11.63 -12.85 -28.22
C LYS A 395 -11.98 -12.09 -29.51
N LEU A 396 -11.74 -10.78 -29.55
CA LEU A 396 -11.97 -9.96 -30.75
C LEU A 396 -11.02 -10.35 -31.90
N VAL A 397 -9.77 -10.71 -31.59
CA VAL A 397 -8.82 -11.26 -32.58
C VAL A 397 -9.31 -12.60 -33.14
N GLU A 398 -9.89 -13.48 -32.33
CA GLU A 398 -10.42 -14.77 -32.78
C GLU A 398 -11.69 -14.60 -33.63
N TYR A 399 -12.61 -13.71 -33.22
CA TYR A 399 -13.76 -13.29 -34.02
C TYR A 399 -13.32 -12.80 -35.41
N TYR A 400 -12.33 -11.90 -35.46
CA TYR A 400 -11.78 -11.39 -36.72
C TYR A 400 -11.29 -12.52 -37.63
N LYS A 401 -10.54 -13.52 -37.13
CA LYS A 401 -10.05 -14.64 -37.97
C LYS A 401 -11.20 -15.40 -38.62
N GLN A 402 -12.24 -15.71 -37.85
CA GLN A 402 -13.40 -16.47 -38.32
C GLN A 402 -14.19 -15.69 -39.37
N LYS A 403 -14.46 -14.41 -39.13
CA LYS A 403 -15.23 -13.58 -40.07
C LYS A 403 -14.43 -13.18 -41.30
N LYS A 404 -13.12 -12.96 -41.19
CA LYS A 404 -12.23 -12.77 -42.34
C LYS A 404 -12.28 -13.98 -43.27
N ALA A 405 -12.11 -15.19 -42.74
CA ALA A 405 -12.21 -16.42 -43.53
C ALA A 405 -13.58 -16.57 -44.24
N TYR A 406 -14.67 -16.17 -43.58
CA TYR A 406 -16.01 -16.13 -44.20
C TYR A 406 -16.11 -15.09 -45.34
N LEU A 407 -15.59 -13.87 -45.16
CA LEU A 407 -15.67 -12.82 -46.19
C LEU A 407 -14.74 -13.08 -47.40
N GLU A 408 -13.58 -13.71 -47.16
CA GLU A 408 -12.65 -14.13 -48.22
C GLU A 408 -13.19 -15.33 -49.02
N PHE A 409 -14.00 -16.19 -48.41
CA PHE A 409 -14.62 -17.33 -49.08
C PHE A 409 -15.52 -16.89 -50.25
N ARG A 410 -15.49 -17.67 -51.34
CA ARG A 410 -16.26 -17.46 -52.57
C ARG A 410 -17.20 -18.64 -52.80
N GLU A 411 -18.49 -18.37 -52.72
CA GLU A 411 -19.54 -19.37 -52.84
C GLU A 411 -19.78 -19.78 -54.30
N GLU A 412 -19.92 -21.09 -54.54
CA GLU A 412 -20.55 -21.61 -55.77
C GLU A 412 -22.06 -21.31 -55.68
N ILE A 413 -22.57 -20.46 -56.57
CA ILE A 413 -23.99 -20.10 -56.69
C ILE A 413 -24.46 -20.59 -58.07
N ASP A 414 -25.52 -21.40 -58.08
CA ASP A 414 -26.05 -22.12 -59.26
C ASP A 414 -27.56 -21.89 -59.50
N SER A 415 -28.17 -21.05 -58.67
CA SER A 415 -29.60 -20.79 -58.64
C SER A 415 -29.93 -19.47 -57.94
N VAL A 416 -31.05 -18.86 -58.34
CA VAL A 416 -31.57 -17.62 -57.75
C VAL A 416 -31.78 -17.75 -56.23
N SER A 417 -32.32 -18.89 -55.77
CA SER A 417 -32.54 -19.15 -54.34
C SER A 417 -31.24 -19.27 -53.55
N ALA A 418 -30.18 -19.86 -54.12
CA ALA A 418 -28.86 -19.90 -53.47
C ALA A 418 -28.25 -18.50 -53.36
N ALA A 419 -28.45 -17.63 -54.36
CA ALA A 419 -27.99 -16.24 -54.32
C ALA A 419 -28.68 -15.44 -53.21
N TYR A 420 -30.01 -15.51 -53.10
CA TYR A 420 -30.76 -14.87 -52.02
C TYR A 420 -30.37 -15.38 -50.62
N PHE A 421 -30.07 -16.68 -50.49
CA PHE A 421 -29.59 -17.24 -49.22
C PHE A 421 -28.20 -16.70 -48.81
N GLN A 422 -27.26 -16.58 -49.75
CA GLN A 422 -25.94 -16.01 -49.42
C GLN A 422 -26.01 -14.51 -49.09
N LEU A 423 -26.88 -13.75 -49.78
CA LEU A 423 -27.14 -12.35 -49.43
C LEU A 423 -27.75 -12.21 -48.02
N SER A 424 -28.67 -13.09 -47.62
CA SER A 424 -29.27 -13.04 -46.28
C SER A 424 -28.28 -13.44 -45.16
N LEU A 425 -27.30 -14.31 -45.46
CA LEU A 425 -26.17 -14.56 -44.55
C LEU A 425 -25.24 -13.34 -44.42
N LEU A 426 -25.05 -12.56 -45.48
CA LEU A 426 -24.26 -11.34 -45.43
C LEU A 426 -24.99 -10.22 -44.64
N ASP A 427 -26.29 -9.99 -44.89
CA ASP A 427 -27.13 -9.07 -44.09
C ASP A 427 -27.06 -9.37 -42.58
N ARG A 428 -26.91 -10.65 -42.24
CA ARG A 428 -26.84 -11.17 -40.88
C ARG A 428 -25.46 -10.93 -40.25
N TYR A 429 -24.39 -11.19 -41.01
CA TYR A 429 -23.03 -10.81 -40.65
C TYR A 429 -22.90 -9.30 -40.39
N GLU A 430 -23.44 -8.45 -41.26
CA GLU A 430 -23.40 -6.99 -41.11
C GLU A 430 -23.98 -6.54 -39.74
N LYS A 431 -25.14 -7.09 -39.35
CA LYS A 431 -25.79 -6.83 -38.05
C LYS A 431 -24.98 -7.35 -36.86
N GLU A 432 -24.41 -8.55 -36.97
CA GLU A 432 -23.54 -9.16 -35.95
C GLU A 432 -22.27 -8.31 -35.74
N ASN A 433 -21.60 -7.94 -36.83
CA ASN A 433 -20.38 -7.13 -36.83
C ASN A 433 -20.64 -5.75 -36.20
N GLN A 434 -21.74 -5.09 -36.56
CA GLN A 434 -22.14 -3.82 -35.96
C GLN A 434 -22.41 -3.95 -34.45
N THR A 435 -22.99 -5.07 -34.02
CA THR A 435 -23.22 -5.37 -32.60
C THR A 435 -21.90 -5.56 -31.86
N MET A 436 -20.93 -6.28 -32.47
CA MET A 436 -19.59 -6.50 -31.92
C MET A 436 -18.76 -5.20 -31.82
N ILE A 437 -18.92 -4.28 -32.77
CA ILE A 437 -18.34 -2.92 -32.69
C ILE A 437 -18.96 -2.15 -31.51
N ASN A 438 -20.29 -2.10 -31.45
CA ASN A 438 -21.03 -1.31 -30.46
C ASN A 438 -20.88 -1.82 -29.02
N THR A 439 -20.54 -3.10 -28.83
CA THR A 439 -20.45 -3.74 -27.50
C THR A 439 -19.04 -4.23 -27.20
N GLY A 440 -18.50 -5.17 -27.97
CA GLY A 440 -17.19 -5.78 -27.76
C GLY A 440 -16.04 -4.77 -27.83
N VAL A 441 -15.91 -4.08 -28.98
CA VAL A 441 -14.85 -3.07 -29.20
C VAL A 441 -15.04 -1.86 -28.28
N ALA A 442 -16.27 -1.38 -28.10
CA ALA A 442 -16.57 -0.28 -27.17
C ALA A 442 -16.17 -0.60 -25.72
N ASN A 443 -16.44 -1.82 -25.24
CA ASN A 443 -16.04 -2.25 -23.90
C ASN A 443 -14.52 -2.40 -23.77
N LEU A 444 -13.82 -2.89 -24.80
CA LEU A 444 -12.35 -2.92 -24.80
C LEU A 444 -11.79 -1.52 -24.61
N LYS A 445 -12.21 -0.56 -25.46
CA LYS A 445 -11.77 0.84 -25.42
C LYS A 445 -12.12 1.54 -24.10
N LYS A 446 -13.19 1.14 -23.42
CA LYS A 446 -13.52 1.63 -22.07
C LYS A 446 -12.48 1.21 -21.03
N LEU A 447 -12.00 -0.04 -21.06
CA LEU A 447 -10.91 -0.51 -20.21
C LEU A 447 -9.59 0.19 -20.57
N SER A 448 -9.30 0.35 -21.87
CA SER A 448 -8.13 1.09 -22.38
C SER A 448 -8.11 2.54 -21.86
N ALA A 449 -9.26 3.22 -21.88
CA ALA A 449 -9.41 4.57 -21.37
C ALA A 449 -9.21 4.67 -19.85
N GLU A 450 -9.67 3.70 -19.06
CA GLU A 450 -9.42 3.67 -17.61
C GLU A 450 -7.92 3.46 -17.31
N LEU A 451 -7.26 2.50 -17.96
CA LEU A 451 -5.82 2.26 -17.82
C LEU A 451 -4.99 3.48 -18.22
N LYS A 452 -5.38 4.21 -19.27
CA LYS A 452 -4.71 5.43 -19.72
C LYS A 452 -4.93 6.61 -18.76
N LYS A 453 -6.17 6.81 -18.26
CA LYS A 453 -6.49 7.82 -17.25
C LYS A 453 -5.67 7.63 -15.97
N GLU A 454 -5.57 6.39 -15.51
CA GLU A 454 -4.82 6.00 -14.31
C GLU A 454 -3.31 5.85 -14.55
N LYS A 455 -2.82 6.16 -15.75
CA LYS A 455 -1.41 6.13 -16.17
C LYS A 455 -0.73 4.77 -15.97
N TYR A 456 -1.36 3.67 -16.36
CA TYR A 456 -0.81 2.32 -16.23
C TYR A 456 0.56 2.15 -16.90
N GLU A 457 1.42 1.28 -16.35
CA GLU A 457 2.82 1.14 -16.75
C GLU A 457 3.02 0.68 -18.21
N TYR A 458 2.12 -0.17 -18.74
CA TYR A 458 2.18 -0.67 -20.13
C TYR A 458 1.19 0.02 -21.09
N GLN A 459 0.96 1.32 -20.93
CA GLN A 459 0.08 2.10 -21.81
C GLN A 459 0.33 1.87 -23.32
N THR A 460 1.60 1.79 -23.75
CA THR A 460 1.95 1.55 -25.16
C THR A 460 1.37 0.25 -25.71
N LYS A 461 1.43 -0.85 -24.93
CA LYS A 461 0.84 -2.14 -25.32
C LYS A 461 -0.68 -2.05 -25.45
N ILE A 462 -1.34 -1.31 -24.56
CA ILE A 462 -2.79 -1.08 -24.62
C ILE A 462 -3.16 -0.28 -25.88
N GLU A 463 -2.41 0.77 -26.20
CA GLU A 463 -2.61 1.54 -27.44
C GLU A 463 -2.30 0.75 -28.72
N GLU A 464 -1.36 -0.19 -28.67
CA GLU A 464 -1.08 -1.12 -29.78
C GLU A 464 -2.23 -2.09 -30.00
N HIS A 465 -2.81 -2.65 -28.94
CA HIS A 465 -4.00 -3.51 -29.01
C HIS A 465 -5.22 -2.76 -29.57
N ASP A 466 -5.50 -1.53 -29.10
CA ASP A 466 -6.59 -0.70 -29.61
C ASP A 466 -6.42 -0.42 -31.12
N LYS A 467 -5.20 -0.09 -31.57
CA LYS A 467 -4.86 0.14 -32.98
C LYS A 467 -4.99 -1.12 -33.84
N ASP A 468 -4.56 -2.27 -33.33
CA ASP A 468 -4.65 -3.54 -34.04
C ASP A 468 -6.11 -3.96 -34.26
N ILE A 469 -6.97 -3.82 -33.24
CA ILE A 469 -8.41 -4.05 -33.36
C ILE A 469 -9.05 -3.06 -34.35
N ASP A 470 -8.72 -1.77 -34.28
CA ASP A 470 -9.23 -0.78 -35.23
C ASP A 470 -8.81 -1.06 -36.68
N ASN A 471 -7.63 -1.63 -36.90
CA ASN A 471 -7.19 -2.04 -38.23
C ASN A 471 -7.89 -3.33 -38.70
N LYS A 472 -8.06 -4.32 -37.82
CA LYS A 472 -8.78 -5.56 -38.11
C LYS A 472 -10.24 -5.33 -38.50
N PHE A 473 -10.95 -4.45 -37.79
CA PHE A 473 -12.35 -4.13 -38.12
C PHE A 473 -12.49 -3.29 -39.39
N LYS A 474 -11.50 -2.45 -39.75
CA LYS A 474 -11.45 -1.80 -41.08
C LYS A 474 -11.26 -2.81 -42.21
N GLU A 475 -10.37 -3.78 -42.03
CA GLU A 475 -10.14 -4.84 -43.03
C GLU A 475 -11.41 -5.68 -43.26
N LEU A 476 -12.17 -5.98 -42.20
CA LEU A 476 -13.49 -6.63 -42.33
C LEU A 476 -14.49 -5.78 -43.12
N ASP A 477 -14.59 -4.48 -42.83
CA ASP A 477 -15.44 -3.52 -43.57
C ASP A 477 -15.01 -3.37 -45.05
N GLU A 478 -13.72 -3.43 -45.37
CA GLU A 478 -13.21 -3.46 -46.74
C GLU A 478 -13.57 -4.77 -47.47
N LEU A 479 -13.44 -5.92 -46.80
CA LEU A 479 -13.80 -7.23 -47.36
C LEU A 479 -15.32 -7.38 -47.59
N ASP A 480 -16.14 -6.86 -46.67
CA ASP A 480 -17.60 -6.84 -46.78
C ASP A 480 -18.07 -6.04 -48.01
N LYS A 481 -17.52 -4.83 -48.18
CA LYS A 481 -17.72 -3.97 -49.37
C LYS A 481 -17.29 -4.62 -50.69
N ILE A 482 -16.39 -5.60 -50.65
CA ILE A 482 -16.01 -6.40 -51.82
C ILE A 482 -16.99 -7.56 -52.04
N LYS A 483 -17.49 -8.20 -50.97
CA LYS A 483 -18.35 -9.40 -51.06
C LYS A 483 -19.76 -9.09 -51.56
N ARG A 484 -20.43 -8.05 -51.04
CA ARG A 484 -21.82 -7.72 -51.43
C ARG A 484 -21.99 -7.51 -52.94
N PRO A 485 -21.19 -6.68 -53.64
CA PRO A 485 -21.33 -6.48 -55.09
C PRO A 485 -21.12 -7.74 -55.94
N ILE A 486 -20.42 -8.75 -55.42
CA ILE A 486 -20.20 -10.03 -56.11
C ILE A 486 -21.44 -10.92 -55.97
N LEU A 487 -22.03 -10.99 -54.77
CA LEU A 487 -23.28 -11.71 -54.54
C LEU A 487 -24.45 -11.09 -55.31
N ASP A 488 -24.53 -9.74 -55.35
CA ASP A 488 -25.52 -9.01 -56.15
C ASP A 488 -25.37 -9.26 -57.67
N ASP A 489 -24.15 -9.45 -58.17
CA ASP A 489 -23.89 -9.82 -59.56
C ASP A 489 -24.24 -11.29 -59.84
N HIS A 490 -23.92 -12.19 -58.93
CA HIS A 490 -24.30 -13.61 -59.04
C HIS A 490 -25.83 -13.78 -59.05
N LEU A 491 -26.58 -13.03 -58.24
CA LEU A 491 -28.04 -12.99 -58.29
C LEU A 491 -28.53 -12.59 -59.70
N LYS A 492 -28.04 -11.47 -60.23
CA LYS A 492 -28.41 -10.96 -61.56
C LYS A 492 -28.04 -11.94 -62.69
N ARG A 493 -26.91 -12.66 -62.55
CA ARG A 493 -26.52 -13.73 -63.48
C ARG A 493 -27.54 -14.87 -63.47
N GLU A 494 -27.94 -15.37 -62.30
CA GLU A 494 -28.90 -16.48 -62.22
C GLU A 494 -30.31 -16.07 -62.67
N GLU A 495 -30.75 -14.84 -62.35
CA GLU A 495 -32.00 -14.28 -62.90
C GLU A 495 -31.95 -14.16 -64.44
N PHE A 496 -30.80 -13.80 -65.01
CA PHE A 496 -30.58 -13.79 -66.46
C PHE A 496 -30.62 -15.21 -67.05
N ILE A 497 -29.93 -16.18 -66.43
CA ILE A 497 -29.92 -17.58 -66.88
C ILE A 497 -31.35 -18.15 -66.93
N GLU A 498 -32.16 -17.89 -65.89
CA GLU A 498 -33.54 -18.38 -65.82
C GLU A 498 -34.41 -17.77 -66.93
N LYS A 499 -34.22 -16.49 -67.26
CA LYS A 499 -34.86 -15.85 -68.42
C LYS A 499 -34.46 -16.50 -69.75
N VAL A 500 -33.18 -16.85 -69.94
CA VAL A 500 -32.71 -17.53 -71.16
C VAL A 500 -33.27 -18.96 -71.27
N ARG A 501 -33.46 -19.67 -70.15
CA ARG A 501 -34.15 -20.97 -70.13
C ARG A 501 -35.58 -20.85 -70.65
N GLN A 502 -36.35 -19.87 -70.17
CA GLN A 502 -37.72 -19.60 -70.63
C GLN A 502 -37.80 -19.38 -72.15
N MET A 503 -36.85 -18.63 -72.74
CA MET A 503 -36.77 -18.42 -74.19
C MET A 503 -36.56 -19.73 -74.99
N ASN A 504 -35.75 -20.67 -74.48
CA ASN A 504 -35.53 -21.96 -75.11
C ASN A 504 -36.76 -22.89 -75.02
N ASP A 505 -37.51 -22.83 -73.91
CA ASP A 505 -38.76 -23.57 -73.76
C ASP A 505 -39.86 -23.02 -74.69
N GLU A 506 -39.97 -21.70 -74.86
CA GLU A 506 -40.81 -21.09 -75.89
C GLU A 506 -40.42 -21.55 -77.31
N HIS A 507 -39.11 -21.60 -77.61
CA HIS A 507 -38.61 -22.11 -78.89
C HIS A 507 -38.97 -23.59 -79.11
N LYS A 508 -38.86 -24.43 -78.07
CA LYS A 508 -39.27 -25.84 -78.11
C LYS A 508 -40.77 -25.98 -78.43
N ASN A 509 -41.62 -25.22 -77.74
CA ASN A 509 -43.07 -25.25 -77.93
C ASN A 509 -43.47 -24.86 -79.37
N LYS A 510 -42.79 -23.88 -79.98
CA LYS A 510 -43.03 -23.50 -81.39
C LYS A 510 -42.61 -24.59 -82.38
N HIS A 511 -41.50 -25.30 -82.13
CA HIS A 511 -41.09 -26.45 -82.95
C HIS A 511 -42.16 -27.57 -82.94
N GLU A 512 -42.66 -27.94 -81.77
CA GLU A 512 -43.69 -28.97 -81.62
C GLU A 512 -45.01 -28.59 -82.34
N GLN A 513 -45.36 -27.30 -82.37
CA GLN A 513 -46.52 -26.79 -83.13
C GLN A 513 -46.33 -26.92 -84.65
N LEU A 514 -45.15 -26.53 -85.18
CA LEU A 514 -44.84 -26.64 -86.60
C LEU A 514 -44.74 -28.10 -87.07
N ALA A 515 -44.17 -28.98 -86.26
CA ALA A 515 -44.10 -30.42 -86.56
C ALA A 515 -45.51 -31.04 -86.69
N LYS A 516 -46.44 -30.72 -85.77
CA LYS A 516 -47.83 -31.19 -85.86
C LYS A 516 -48.55 -30.67 -87.12
N TRP A 517 -48.30 -29.43 -87.52
CA TRP A 517 -48.84 -28.87 -88.75
C TRP A 517 -48.34 -29.62 -89.99
N PHE A 518 -47.05 -29.95 -90.06
CA PHE A 518 -46.46 -30.72 -91.16
C PHE A 518 -47.16 -32.07 -91.38
N GLU A 519 -47.31 -32.89 -90.32
CA GLU A 519 -47.92 -34.24 -90.43
C GLU A 519 -49.36 -34.16 -90.99
N ILE A 520 -50.14 -33.17 -90.55
CA ILE A 520 -51.51 -32.93 -91.02
C ILE A 520 -51.52 -32.59 -92.53
N LYS A 521 -50.55 -31.81 -93.03
CA LYS A 521 -50.51 -31.42 -94.45
C LYS A 521 -49.94 -32.50 -95.34
N LYS A 522 -48.98 -33.31 -94.87
CA LYS A 522 -48.44 -34.45 -95.62
C LYS A 522 -49.55 -35.45 -95.94
N ALA A 523 -50.33 -35.85 -94.94
CA ALA A 523 -51.45 -36.78 -95.11
C ALA A 523 -52.50 -36.30 -96.14
N TYR A 524 -52.73 -34.98 -96.23
CA TYR A 524 -53.62 -34.40 -97.25
C TYR A 524 -53.09 -34.55 -98.69
N LEU A 525 -51.78 -34.37 -98.89
CA LEU A 525 -51.19 -34.44 -100.23
C LEU A 525 -51.03 -35.88 -100.74
N GLU A 526 -50.87 -36.85 -99.85
CA GLU A 526 -50.72 -38.28 -100.19
C GLU A 526 -52.06 -38.98 -100.52
N THR A 527 -53.21 -38.36 -100.21
CA THR A 527 -54.54 -38.93 -100.49
C THR A 527 -54.93 -38.71 -101.97
N MET A 528 -55.46 -39.74 -102.64
CA MET A 528 -56.00 -39.67 -104.01
C MET A 528 -57.54 -39.62 -103.99
N GLU A 529 -58.14 -38.67 -104.71
CA GLU A 529 -59.60 -38.51 -104.79
C GLU A 529 -60.23 -39.09 -106.08
N GLU A 530 -61.35 -39.80 -105.94
CA GLU A 530 -62.28 -40.07 -107.06
C GLU A 530 -63.15 -38.83 -107.32
N ILE A 531 -63.45 -38.52 -108.59
CA ILE A 531 -64.08 -37.25 -108.98
C ILE A 531 -65.25 -37.55 -109.92
N ASN A 532 -66.45 -37.61 -109.35
CA ASN A 532 -67.69 -37.96 -110.04
C ASN A 532 -68.63 -36.74 -110.17
N SER A 533 -68.06 -35.56 -109.91
CA SER A 533 -68.71 -34.28 -109.67
C SER A 533 -67.63 -33.19 -109.82
N VAL A 534 -67.98 -32.01 -110.33
CA VAL A 534 -67.00 -30.91 -110.49
C VAL A 534 -66.95 -30.03 -109.27
N PRO A 535 -68.01 -29.82 -108.49
CA PRO A 535 -67.79 -29.34 -107.15
C PRO A 535 -66.71 -30.19 -106.46
N GLU A 536 -66.60 -31.51 -106.65
CA GLU A 536 -65.42 -32.28 -106.21
C GLU A 536 -64.13 -31.85 -106.92
N ALA A 537 -64.07 -31.81 -108.27
CA ALA A 537 -62.89 -31.35 -109.02
C ALA A 537 -62.37 -29.96 -108.59
N SER A 538 -63.25 -28.95 -108.64
CA SER A 538 -62.98 -27.55 -108.33
C SER A 538 -62.71 -27.34 -106.83
N LYS A 539 -63.37 -28.08 -105.93
CA LYS A 539 -63.06 -28.03 -104.49
C LYS A 539 -61.69 -28.63 -104.22
N ASN A 540 -61.31 -29.72 -104.87
CA ASN A 540 -60.00 -30.30 -104.67
C ASN A 540 -58.90 -29.37 -105.23
N LEU A 541 -59.16 -28.68 -106.35
CA LEU A 541 -58.29 -27.62 -106.86
C LEU A 541 -58.21 -26.38 -105.93
N ASP A 542 -59.33 -25.95 -105.36
CA ASP A 542 -59.40 -24.78 -104.46
C ASP A 542 -58.89 -25.06 -103.04
N ILE A 543 -59.11 -26.27 -102.51
CA ILE A 543 -58.46 -26.74 -101.27
C ILE A 543 -56.95 -26.82 -101.51
N PHE A 544 -56.51 -27.32 -102.66
CA PHE A 544 -55.09 -27.35 -103.02
C PHE A 544 -54.52 -25.92 -103.13
N ASN A 545 -55.20 -25.00 -103.81
CA ASN A 545 -54.79 -23.59 -103.90
C ASN A 545 -54.80 -22.88 -102.53
N SER A 546 -55.73 -23.24 -101.64
CA SER A 546 -55.80 -22.73 -100.26
C SER A 546 -54.68 -23.29 -99.40
N TYR A 547 -54.35 -24.58 -99.54
CA TYR A 547 -53.16 -25.19 -98.96
C TYR A 547 -51.88 -24.48 -99.44
N ILE A 548 -51.74 -24.17 -100.73
CA ILE A 548 -50.57 -23.42 -101.25
C ILE A 548 -50.49 -22.01 -100.65
N LYS A 549 -51.61 -21.32 -100.43
CA LYS A 549 -51.64 -20.03 -99.71
C LYS A 549 -51.23 -20.18 -98.24
N GLU A 550 -51.70 -21.23 -97.56
CA GLU A 550 -51.37 -21.54 -96.16
C GLU A 550 -49.89 -21.93 -95.99
N TYR A 551 -49.37 -22.82 -96.84
CA TYR A 551 -47.97 -23.22 -96.90
C TYR A 551 -47.05 -21.99 -97.04
N LYS A 552 -47.35 -21.10 -98.00
CA LYS A 552 -46.59 -19.86 -98.19
C LYS A 552 -46.65 -18.93 -96.97
N LYS A 553 -47.79 -18.85 -96.28
CA LYS A 553 -47.93 -18.07 -95.03
C LYS A 553 -47.08 -18.67 -93.90
N TYR A 554 -47.12 -19.99 -93.71
CA TYR A 554 -46.33 -20.67 -92.68
C TYR A 554 -44.82 -20.60 -92.97
N GLN A 555 -44.41 -20.74 -94.23
CA GLN A 555 -43.03 -20.61 -94.68
C GLN A 555 -42.51 -19.17 -94.51
N ALA A 556 -43.27 -18.16 -94.93
CA ALA A 556 -42.83 -16.76 -94.89
C ALA A 556 -42.92 -16.10 -93.51
N LYS A 557 -43.79 -16.60 -92.60
CA LYS A 557 -44.00 -16.03 -91.27
C LYS A 557 -43.59 -16.99 -90.15
N ASN A 558 -44.32 -18.08 -89.95
CA ASN A 558 -44.18 -18.92 -88.76
C ASN A 558 -42.80 -19.59 -88.66
N LEU A 559 -42.26 -20.11 -89.77
CA LEU A 559 -40.92 -20.70 -89.82
C LEU A 559 -39.82 -19.64 -89.57
N VAL A 560 -40.02 -18.42 -90.07
CA VAL A 560 -39.09 -17.29 -89.88
C VAL A 560 -39.12 -16.78 -88.43
N GLU A 561 -40.30 -16.62 -87.83
CA GLU A 561 -40.47 -16.22 -86.42
C GLU A 561 -39.94 -17.28 -85.45
N PHE A 562 -40.07 -18.56 -85.80
CA PHE A 562 -39.48 -19.68 -85.07
C PHE A 562 -37.95 -19.61 -85.10
N LYS A 563 -37.34 -19.55 -86.30
CA LYS A 563 -35.89 -19.45 -86.48
C LYS A 563 -35.29 -18.21 -85.81
N LYS A 564 -35.99 -17.07 -85.92
CA LYS A 564 -35.60 -15.82 -85.28
C LYS A 564 -35.51 -15.95 -83.76
N LEU A 565 -36.48 -16.61 -83.11
CA LEU A 565 -36.44 -16.86 -81.66
C LEU A 565 -35.26 -17.79 -81.27
N GLY A 566 -35.00 -18.82 -82.07
CA GLY A 566 -33.84 -19.70 -81.88
C GLY A 566 -32.51 -18.94 -81.96
N GLU A 567 -32.35 -18.10 -82.99
CA GLU A 567 -31.18 -17.22 -83.14
C GLU A 567 -31.04 -16.18 -82.02
N GLU A 568 -32.14 -15.56 -81.58
CA GLU A 568 -32.14 -14.59 -80.48
C GLU A 568 -31.77 -15.22 -79.15
N THR A 569 -32.14 -16.49 -78.93
CA THR A 569 -31.74 -17.28 -77.76
C THR A 569 -30.24 -17.63 -77.80
N LEU A 570 -29.74 -18.07 -78.97
CA LEU A 570 -28.32 -18.39 -79.16
C LEU A 570 -27.38 -17.18 -79.00
N LYS A 571 -27.89 -15.96 -79.17
CA LYS A 571 -27.14 -14.70 -79.01
C LYS A 571 -27.09 -14.18 -77.55
N GLN A 572 -27.80 -14.82 -76.61
CA GLN A 572 -27.83 -14.34 -75.21
C GLN A 572 -26.50 -14.54 -74.48
N LYS A 573 -25.99 -13.45 -73.90
CA LYS A 573 -24.76 -13.39 -73.11
C LYS A 573 -24.91 -12.40 -71.95
N TYR A 574 -24.48 -12.81 -70.77
CA TYR A 574 -24.26 -11.97 -69.59
C TYR A 574 -22.76 -11.88 -69.32
N GLN A 575 -22.21 -10.69 -69.12
CA GLN A 575 -20.81 -10.52 -68.75
C GLN A 575 -20.62 -9.25 -67.93
N THR A 576 -20.00 -9.39 -66.77
CA THR A 576 -19.52 -8.29 -65.94
C THR A 576 -18.06 -8.53 -65.55
N LYS A 577 -17.50 -7.68 -64.68
CA LYS A 577 -16.17 -7.89 -64.08
C LYS A 577 -16.14 -9.01 -63.02
N PHE A 578 -17.28 -9.56 -62.64
CA PHE A 578 -17.40 -10.55 -61.56
C PHE A 578 -17.84 -11.92 -62.09
N SER A 579 -18.75 -11.98 -63.06
CA SER A 579 -19.17 -13.23 -63.66
C SER A 579 -19.50 -13.14 -65.16
N GLU A 580 -19.52 -14.30 -65.82
CA GLU A 580 -19.84 -14.44 -67.23
C GLU A 580 -20.73 -15.67 -67.44
N TYR A 581 -21.72 -15.54 -68.31
CA TYR A 581 -22.54 -16.63 -68.83
C TYR A 581 -22.77 -16.42 -70.33
N ILE A 582 -22.43 -17.43 -71.13
CA ILE A 582 -22.69 -17.44 -72.57
C ILE A 582 -23.46 -18.72 -72.87
N TYR A 583 -24.64 -18.60 -73.48
CA TYR A 583 -25.51 -19.76 -73.78
C TYR A 583 -24.80 -20.84 -74.63
N ASN A 584 -23.81 -20.47 -75.44
CA ASN A 584 -23.08 -21.38 -76.33
C ASN A 584 -21.81 -22.03 -75.73
N GLN A 585 -21.41 -21.72 -74.49
CA GLN A 585 -20.21 -22.29 -73.86
C GLN A 585 -20.52 -23.00 -72.54
N THR A 586 -20.31 -24.32 -72.52
CA THR A 586 -20.70 -25.23 -71.42
C THR A 586 -19.68 -25.31 -70.27
N LYS A 587 -18.88 -24.26 -70.00
CA LYS A 587 -17.87 -24.30 -68.92
C LYS A 587 -17.77 -23.01 -68.12
N TYR A 588 -18.13 -23.11 -66.85
CA TYR A 588 -17.65 -22.24 -65.77
C TYR A 588 -16.85 -23.10 -64.79
N GLN A 589 -15.64 -22.67 -64.41
CA GLN A 589 -14.73 -23.36 -63.49
C GLN A 589 -14.52 -24.88 -63.74
N GLY A 590 -14.51 -25.31 -65.01
CA GLY A 590 -14.11 -26.67 -65.41
C GLY A 590 -15.18 -27.76 -65.30
N LYS A 591 -16.36 -27.50 -64.69
CA LYS A 591 -17.50 -28.44 -64.70
C LYS A 591 -18.42 -28.15 -65.90
N THR A 592 -18.81 -29.20 -66.63
CA THR A 592 -19.81 -29.13 -67.71
C THR A 592 -21.22 -29.31 -67.17
N PHE A 593 -22.03 -28.25 -67.21
CA PHE A 593 -23.48 -28.32 -66.94
C PHE A 593 -24.23 -28.74 -68.22
N GLY A 594 -24.86 -29.91 -68.19
CA GLY A 594 -25.77 -30.40 -69.24
C GLY A 594 -25.08 -30.91 -70.52
N LYS A 595 -25.55 -32.05 -71.04
CA LYS A 595 -25.18 -32.51 -72.38
C LYS A 595 -25.77 -31.57 -73.43
N ASN A 596 -24.94 -31.10 -74.37
CA ASN A 596 -25.26 -30.36 -75.61
C ASN A 596 -26.71 -29.88 -75.79
N GLN A 597 -27.08 -28.72 -75.23
CA GLN A 597 -28.31 -28.01 -75.63
C GLN A 597 -28.14 -27.22 -76.94
N PHE A 598 -26.89 -26.97 -77.37
CA PHE A 598 -26.58 -26.23 -78.61
C PHE A 598 -27.02 -26.96 -79.88
N SER A 599 -27.01 -28.30 -79.87
CA SER A 599 -27.58 -29.10 -80.97
C SER A 599 -29.09 -28.97 -81.04
N ASP A 600 -29.80 -28.76 -79.94
CA ASP A 600 -31.26 -28.84 -79.94
C ASP A 600 -31.92 -27.70 -80.73
N ILE A 601 -31.43 -26.46 -80.62
CA ILE A 601 -32.00 -25.34 -81.39
C ILE A 601 -31.74 -25.55 -82.89
N THR A 602 -30.51 -25.89 -83.26
CA THR A 602 -30.08 -26.08 -84.66
C THR A 602 -30.77 -27.30 -85.29
N ASN A 603 -30.83 -28.44 -84.60
CA ASN A 603 -31.52 -29.64 -85.09
C ASN A 603 -33.02 -29.38 -85.30
N ARG A 604 -33.67 -28.56 -84.46
CA ARG A 604 -35.08 -28.18 -84.65
C ARG A 604 -35.26 -27.26 -85.87
N HIS A 605 -34.26 -26.43 -86.22
CA HIS A 605 -34.28 -25.66 -87.48
C HIS A 605 -34.16 -26.59 -88.69
N ASP A 606 -33.21 -27.54 -88.68
CA ASP A 606 -32.95 -28.46 -89.79
C ASP A 606 -34.11 -29.43 -90.04
N ASP A 607 -34.72 -29.96 -88.97
CA ASP A 607 -35.93 -30.81 -89.03
C ASP A 607 -37.08 -30.09 -89.74
N MET A 608 -37.30 -28.81 -89.43
CA MET A 608 -38.33 -28.01 -90.08
C MET A 608 -38.02 -27.71 -91.55
N ASP A 609 -36.78 -27.38 -91.89
CA ASP A 609 -36.40 -27.10 -93.29
C ASP A 609 -36.55 -28.33 -94.19
N ASN A 610 -36.27 -29.53 -93.69
CA ASN A 610 -36.47 -30.76 -94.45
C ASN A 610 -37.95 -31.06 -94.66
N LYS A 611 -38.77 -30.92 -93.62
CA LYS A 611 -40.23 -31.09 -93.67
C LYS A 611 -40.91 -30.13 -94.65
N PHE A 612 -40.49 -28.86 -94.71
CA PHE A 612 -41.05 -27.91 -95.67
C PHE A 612 -40.69 -28.21 -97.14
N LYS A 613 -39.55 -28.86 -97.41
CA LYS A 613 -39.18 -29.31 -98.78
C LYS A 613 -39.98 -30.53 -99.21
N GLU A 614 -40.18 -31.49 -98.31
CA GLU A 614 -40.93 -32.72 -98.60
C GLU A 614 -42.37 -32.43 -99.07
N LEU A 615 -43.05 -31.48 -98.43
CA LEU A 615 -44.39 -31.02 -98.82
C LEU A 615 -44.45 -30.41 -100.24
N GLU A 616 -43.37 -29.82 -100.75
CA GLU A 616 -43.37 -29.15 -102.06
C GLU A 616 -43.43 -30.16 -103.23
N GLU A 617 -42.80 -31.33 -103.09
CA GLU A 617 -42.80 -32.36 -104.13
C GLU A 617 -44.14 -33.10 -104.23
N PHE A 618 -44.75 -33.46 -103.10
CA PHE A 618 -46.09 -34.07 -103.09
C PHE A 618 -47.14 -33.13 -103.72
N ALA A 619 -47.00 -31.81 -103.55
CA ALA A 619 -47.91 -30.84 -104.13
C ALA A 619 -47.87 -30.80 -105.68
N LYS A 620 -46.72 -31.03 -106.31
CA LYS A 620 -46.60 -31.00 -107.78
C LYS A 620 -47.38 -32.12 -108.46
N GLN A 621 -47.41 -33.30 -107.86
CA GLN A 621 -48.02 -34.51 -108.43
C GLN A 621 -49.56 -34.40 -108.46
N LYS A 622 -50.16 -33.87 -107.40
CA LYS A 622 -51.62 -33.76 -107.22
C LYS A 622 -52.29 -32.81 -108.22
N LYS A 623 -51.57 -31.79 -108.72
CA LYS A 623 -52.14 -30.75 -109.59
C LYS A 623 -52.57 -31.28 -110.98
N ALA A 624 -51.78 -32.17 -111.59
CA ALA A 624 -52.00 -32.58 -112.99
C ALA A 624 -53.26 -33.44 -113.23
N VAL A 625 -53.82 -34.03 -112.17
CA VAL A 625 -55.00 -34.92 -112.23
C VAL A 625 -56.31 -34.13 -112.13
N LEU A 626 -56.29 -32.94 -111.52
CA LEU A 626 -57.49 -32.17 -111.17
C LEU A 626 -58.02 -31.28 -112.32
N ASP A 627 -57.20 -30.94 -113.30
CA ASP A 627 -57.54 -29.95 -114.35
C ASP A 627 -58.49 -30.49 -115.46
N ASP A 628 -58.63 -31.81 -115.64
CA ASP A 628 -59.44 -32.42 -116.72
C ASP A 628 -60.90 -32.66 -116.30
N HIS A 629 -61.10 -33.33 -115.16
CA HIS A 629 -62.42 -33.64 -114.61
C HIS A 629 -63.26 -32.38 -114.29
N LEU A 630 -62.60 -31.22 -114.20
CA LEU A 630 -63.15 -29.90 -113.86
C LEU A 630 -64.23 -29.38 -114.82
N LYS A 631 -64.25 -29.73 -116.10
CA LYS A 631 -65.12 -28.99 -117.06
C LYS A 631 -66.56 -29.45 -117.20
N ARG A 632 -66.88 -30.69 -116.78
CA ARG A 632 -68.14 -31.37 -117.20
C ARG A 632 -69.34 -31.07 -116.30
N GLU A 633 -69.15 -31.10 -115.00
CA GLU A 633 -70.22 -31.00 -114.00
C GLU A 633 -70.22 -29.65 -113.27
N GLU A 634 -69.44 -28.64 -113.73
CA GLU A 634 -69.06 -27.38 -113.00
C GLU A 634 -70.23 -26.49 -112.59
N PHE A 635 -71.41 -26.98 -112.89
CA PHE A 635 -72.59 -26.22 -113.11
C PHE A 635 -73.86 -26.96 -112.69
N ILE A 636 -73.94 -28.30 -112.86
CA ILE A 636 -75.08 -29.11 -112.36
C ILE A 636 -75.18 -29.00 -110.82
N LEU A 637 -74.02 -28.95 -110.17
CA LEU A 637 -73.90 -29.35 -108.78
C LEU A 637 -73.43 -28.18 -107.89
N SER A 638 -73.15 -27.01 -108.47
CA SER A 638 -72.81 -25.77 -107.75
C SER A 638 -73.97 -25.29 -106.85
N VAL A 639 -75.22 -25.49 -107.28
CA VAL A 639 -76.41 -24.96 -106.58
C VAL A 639 -76.93 -25.86 -105.46
N LEU A 640 -76.68 -27.18 -105.53
CA LEU A 640 -77.07 -28.12 -104.47
C LEU A 640 -76.06 -28.15 -103.31
N ARG A 641 -74.79 -27.77 -103.57
CA ARG A 641 -73.70 -27.92 -102.59
C ARG A 641 -73.74 -26.91 -101.45
N MET A 642 -74.12 -25.67 -101.73
CA MET A 642 -73.95 -24.56 -100.78
C MET A 642 -74.76 -24.77 -99.49
N ASN A 643 -75.91 -25.45 -99.56
CA ASN A 643 -76.71 -25.84 -98.39
C ASN A 643 -76.05 -26.95 -97.54
N THR A 644 -75.40 -27.94 -98.16
CA THR A 644 -74.69 -29.02 -97.43
C THR A 644 -73.45 -28.49 -96.70
N GLU A 645 -72.73 -27.54 -97.31
CA GLU A 645 -71.55 -26.92 -96.70
C GLU A 645 -71.91 -26.04 -95.47
N HIS A 646 -73.14 -25.52 -95.42
CA HIS A 646 -73.68 -24.82 -94.27
C HIS A 646 -73.91 -25.76 -93.06
N GLU A 647 -74.49 -26.96 -93.26
CA GLU A 647 -74.66 -27.98 -92.21
C GLU A 647 -73.30 -28.49 -91.68
N ASP A 648 -72.32 -28.76 -92.55
CA ASP A 648 -70.99 -29.21 -92.14
C ASP A 648 -70.27 -28.22 -91.21
N ARG A 649 -70.41 -26.90 -91.47
CA ARG A 649 -69.82 -25.84 -90.62
C ARG A 649 -70.52 -25.77 -89.26
N PHE A 650 -71.84 -25.95 -89.22
CA PHE A 650 -72.63 -26.00 -87.98
C PHE A 650 -72.18 -27.16 -87.07
N GLN A 651 -71.98 -28.37 -87.62
CA GLN A 651 -71.50 -29.51 -86.82
C GLN A 651 -70.04 -29.33 -86.34
N LYS A 652 -69.15 -28.73 -87.14
CA LYS A 652 -67.77 -28.43 -86.72
C LYS A 652 -67.70 -27.45 -85.56
N LEU A 653 -68.47 -26.36 -85.60
CA LEU A 653 -68.57 -25.40 -84.50
C LEU A 653 -69.11 -26.04 -83.21
N LYS A 654 -70.06 -26.98 -83.33
CA LYS A 654 -70.61 -27.76 -82.22
C LYS A 654 -69.58 -28.71 -81.58
N VAL A 655 -68.70 -29.34 -82.36
CA VAL A 655 -67.60 -30.18 -81.83
C VAL A 655 -66.55 -29.34 -81.12
N TRP A 656 -66.12 -28.23 -81.72
CA TRP A 656 -65.18 -27.29 -81.10
C TRP A 656 -65.69 -26.73 -79.76
N PHE A 657 -66.99 -26.43 -79.68
CA PHE A 657 -67.64 -25.98 -78.44
C PHE A 657 -67.47 -26.97 -77.28
N GLU A 658 -67.64 -28.28 -77.53
CA GLU A 658 -67.52 -29.30 -76.47
C GLU A 658 -66.06 -29.51 -76.02
N ASP A 659 -65.08 -29.36 -76.90
CA ASP A 659 -63.64 -29.41 -76.53
C ASP A 659 -63.26 -28.22 -75.62
N GLN A 660 -63.58 -26.99 -76.04
CA GLN A 660 -63.34 -25.79 -75.23
C GLN A 660 -64.04 -25.85 -73.86
N LYS A 661 -65.29 -26.34 -73.84
CA LYS A 661 -66.07 -26.58 -72.62
C LYS A 661 -65.42 -27.65 -71.73
N THR A 662 -64.81 -28.69 -72.30
CA THR A 662 -64.07 -29.71 -71.56
C THR A 662 -62.85 -29.12 -70.86
N TYR A 663 -62.02 -28.33 -71.57
CA TYR A 663 -60.85 -27.67 -70.96
C TYR A 663 -61.24 -26.67 -69.86
N PHE A 664 -62.18 -25.75 -70.12
CA PHE A 664 -62.55 -24.72 -69.15
C PHE A 664 -63.27 -25.27 -67.91
N ASN A 665 -63.89 -26.46 -67.98
CA ASN A 665 -64.47 -27.13 -66.80
C ASN A 665 -63.48 -28.03 -66.04
N LYS A 666 -62.37 -28.46 -66.67
CA LYS A 666 -61.30 -29.21 -65.97
C LYS A 666 -60.65 -28.35 -64.88
N ARG A 667 -60.24 -28.98 -63.78
CA ARG A 667 -59.50 -28.36 -62.66
C ARG A 667 -58.29 -29.23 -62.32
N GLU A 668 -57.10 -28.72 -62.62
CA GLU A 668 -55.81 -29.40 -62.45
C GLU A 668 -55.27 -29.19 -61.05
N LYS A 669 -54.70 -30.23 -60.42
CA LYS A 669 -53.99 -30.06 -59.15
C LYS A 669 -52.69 -29.29 -59.40
N ILE A 670 -52.52 -28.18 -58.67
CA ILE A 670 -51.35 -27.30 -58.71
C ILE A 670 -50.65 -27.40 -57.36
N ASN A 671 -49.35 -27.70 -57.36
CA ASN A 671 -48.53 -27.96 -56.16
C ASN A 671 -47.28 -27.06 -56.09
N SER A 672 -47.09 -26.16 -57.06
CA SER A 672 -46.01 -25.18 -57.06
C SER A 672 -46.39 -23.92 -57.88
N VAL A 673 -45.66 -22.83 -57.63
CA VAL A 673 -45.74 -21.57 -58.40
C VAL A 673 -45.45 -21.81 -59.90
N SER A 674 -44.52 -22.72 -60.22
CA SER A 674 -44.16 -23.07 -61.60
C SER A 674 -45.29 -23.82 -62.33
N GLU A 675 -45.93 -24.77 -61.65
CA GLU A 675 -47.11 -25.47 -62.19
C GLU A 675 -48.28 -24.51 -62.41
N ALA A 676 -48.51 -23.57 -61.48
CA ALA A 676 -49.56 -22.56 -61.59
C ALA A 676 -49.37 -21.65 -62.82
N ASN A 677 -48.16 -21.11 -63.00
CA ASN A 677 -47.81 -20.28 -64.16
C ASN A 677 -47.92 -21.05 -65.48
N THR A 678 -47.54 -22.33 -65.50
CA THR A 678 -47.69 -23.21 -66.67
C THR A 678 -49.16 -23.35 -67.08
N GLN A 679 -50.07 -23.53 -66.11
CA GLN A 679 -51.51 -23.63 -66.39
C GLN A 679 -52.14 -22.29 -66.80
N LEU A 680 -51.67 -21.15 -66.25
CA LEU A 680 -52.10 -19.81 -66.68
C LEU A 680 -51.69 -19.52 -68.14
N ASN A 681 -50.48 -19.92 -68.54
CA ASN A 681 -50.03 -19.82 -69.93
C ASN A 681 -50.89 -20.69 -70.86
N LEU A 682 -51.24 -21.91 -70.43
CA LEU A 682 -52.15 -22.78 -71.19
C LEU A 682 -53.56 -22.18 -71.31
N TYR A 683 -54.08 -21.56 -70.23
CA TYR A 683 -55.36 -20.86 -70.24
C TYR A 683 -55.38 -19.69 -71.24
N ALA A 684 -54.28 -18.93 -71.34
CA ALA A 684 -54.17 -17.83 -72.29
C ALA A 684 -54.32 -18.29 -73.75
N ILE A 685 -53.83 -19.49 -74.09
CA ILE A 685 -53.98 -20.10 -75.42
C ILE A 685 -55.46 -20.38 -75.71
N TYR A 686 -56.14 -21.16 -74.86
CA TYR A 686 -57.57 -21.49 -75.04
C TYR A 686 -58.47 -20.23 -75.03
N SER A 687 -58.14 -19.21 -74.23
CA SER A 687 -58.86 -17.93 -74.22
C SER A 687 -58.70 -17.18 -75.55
N ASN A 688 -57.51 -17.21 -76.15
CA ASN A 688 -57.25 -16.61 -77.46
C ASN A 688 -57.97 -17.36 -78.59
N ASP A 689 -58.03 -18.69 -78.54
CA ASP A 689 -58.77 -19.51 -79.50
C ASP A 689 -60.27 -19.22 -79.45
N TYR A 690 -60.87 -19.13 -78.25
CA TYR A 690 -62.27 -18.71 -78.07
C TYR A 690 -62.57 -17.35 -78.74
N ASN A 691 -61.70 -16.36 -78.53
CA ASN A 691 -61.87 -15.04 -79.13
C ASN A 691 -61.77 -15.07 -80.66
N THR A 692 -60.89 -15.92 -81.20
CA THR A 692 -60.67 -16.07 -82.65
C THR A 692 -61.90 -16.67 -83.35
N TYR A 693 -62.44 -17.78 -82.84
CA TYR A 693 -63.62 -18.44 -83.41
C TYR A 693 -64.89 -17.58 -83.33
N LYS A 694 -65.00 -16.75 -82.28
CA LYS A 694 -66.13 -15.82 -82.12
C LYS A 694 -66.09 -14.67 -83.13
N ALA A 695 -64.89 -14.18 -83.46
CA ALA A 695 -64.70 -13.04 -84.37
C ALA A 695 -64.82 -13.42 -85.85
N ASN A 696 -64.43 -14.65 -86.22
CA ASN A 696 -64.32 -15.09 -87.61
C ASN A 696 -65.36 -16.17 -87.95
N ASP A 697 -65.18 -17.39 -87.45
CA ASP A 697 -65.91 -18.58 -87.90
C ASP A 697 -67.44 -18.49 -87.69
N LEU A 698 -67.89 -17.91 -86.57
CA LEU A 698 -69.31 -17.67 -86.31
C LEU A 698 -69.94 -16.63 -87.26
N VAL A 699 -69.13 -15.69 -87.78
CA VAL A 699 -69.58 -14.63 -88.71
C VAL A 699 -69.62 -15.17 -90.13
N GLU A 700 -68.59 -15.90 -90.56
CA GLU A 700 -68.55 -16.53 -91.89
C GLU A 700 -69.65 -17.59 -92.07
N PHE A 701 -69.95 -18.36 -91.02
CA PHE A 701 -71.03 -19.36 -91.02
C PHE A 701 -72.38 -18.75 -91.42
N LYS A 702 -72.72 -17.55 -90.92
CA LYS A 702 -74.01 -16.91 -91.21
C LYS A 702 -74.14 -16.40 -92.64
N LYS A 703 -73.03 -15.98 -93.25
CA LYS A 703 -73.02 -15.40 -94.60
C LYS A 703 -73.27 -16.46 -95.68
N LEU A 704 -72.74 -17.68 -95.50
CA LEU A 704 -72.84 -18.77 -96.47
C LEU A 704 -74.29 -19.20 -96.76
N GLY A 705 -75.20 -19.03 -95.80
CA GLY A 705 -76.62 -19.37 -95.98
C GLY A 705 -77.37 -18.47 -96.97
N GLU A 706 -76.95 -17.21 -97.14
CA GLU A 706 -77.66 -16.21 -97.95
C GLU A 706 -77.35 -16.34 -99.46
N ASP A 707 -76.11 -16.71 -99.81
CA ASP A 707 -75.63 -16.75 -101.20
C ASP A 707 -76.21 -17.94 -102.03
N THR A 708 -76.90 -18.89 -101.40
CA THR A 708 -77.22 -20.24 -101.95
C THR A 708 -78.31 -20.27 -103.06
N LEU A 709 -79.02 -19.17 -103.35
CA LEU A 709 -80.35 -19.24 -103.98
C LEU A 709 -80.46 -19.06 -105.55
N ASN A 710 -79.41 -19.08 -106.42
CA ASN A 710 -79.49 -18.83 -107.92
C ASN A 710 -78.32 -19.36 -108.87
N GLN A 711 -78.53 -19.96 -110.09
CA GLN A 711 -77.51 -20.20 -111.23
C GLN A 711 -78.05 -20.73 -112.63
N LYS A 712 -77.28 -20.68 -113.78
CA LYS A 712 -77.55 -21.36 -115.13
C LYS A 712 -76.36 -21.43 -116.20
N TYR A 713 -76.16 -22.51 -117.04
CA TYR A 713 -75.11 -22.70 -118.12
C TYR A 713 -75.27 -23.96 -119.07
N GLN A 714 -74.52 -24.09 -120.21
CA GLN A 714 -74.57 -25.15 -121.28
C GLN A 714 -73.24 -25.29 -122.14
N THR A 715 -72.78 -26.50 -122.60
CA THR A 715 -71.61 -26.72 -123.53
C THR A 715 -71.57 -28.06 -124.35
N GLU A 716 -70.59 -28.26 -125.26
CA GLU A 716 -70.40 -29.45 -126.15
C GLU A 716 -70.04 -30.80 -125.48
N PHE A 717 -69.61 -30.83 -124.20
CA PHE A 717 -69.46 -32.07 -123.44
C PHE A 717 -70.59 -32.28 -122.38
N SER A 718 -71.47 -31.29 -122.09
CA SER A 718 -72.60 -31.36 -121.10
C SER A 718 -73.46 -30.05 -120.91
N GLU A 719 -74.70 -30.12 -120.34
CA GLU A 719 -75.71 -29.01 -120.18
C GLU A 719 -76.71 -29.17 -118.96
N TYR A 720 -77.29 -28.09 -118.34
CA TYR A 720 -78.33 -28.16 -117.23
C TYR A 720 -79.09 -26.82 -116.83
N VAL A 721 -80.14 -26.86 -115.94
CA VAL A 721 -80.86 -25.70 -115.32
C VAL A 721 -81.48 -26.01 -113.92
N TYR A 722 -81.44 -25.09 -112.93
CA TYR A 722 -81.79 -25.36 -111.51
C TYR A 722 -83.29 -25.42 -111.11
N HIS A 723 -84.23 -24.75 -111.79
CA HIS A 723 -85.61 -24.59 -111.26
C HIS A 723 -86.70 -25.54 -111.82
N GLU A 724 -86.41 -26.39 -112.81
CA GLU A 724 -87.47 -27.15 -113.53
C GLU A 724 -87.21 -28.67 -113.71
N THR A 725 -86.18 -29.24 -113.10
CA THR A 725 -85.92 -30.69 -113.18
C THR A 725 -85.92 -31.38 -111.82
N GLN A 726 -86.79 -32.39 -111.67
CA GLN A 726 -86.73 -33.36 -110.56
C GLN A 726 -85.48 -34.24 -110.70
N TYR A 727 -84.35 -33.80 -110.17
CA TYR A 727 -83.13 -34.59 -110.12
C TYR A 727 -83.20 -35.59 -108.96
N GLN A 728 -83.56 -36.85 -109.25
CA GLN A 728 -83.49 -37.93 -108.27
C GLN A 728 -82.06 -38.48 -108.18
N ASP A 729 -81.27 -37.94 -107.25
CA ASP A 729 -80.18 -38.71 -106.65
C ASP A 729 -80.71 -39.52 -105.46
N LYS A 730 -80.17 -40.72 -105.22
CA LYS A 730 -80.66 -41.65 -104.20
C LYS A 730 -80.13 -41.37 -102.79
N THR A 731 -79.34 -40.31 -102.61
CA THR A 731 -78.63 -40.04 -101.35
C THR A 731 -79.07 -38.76 -100.63
N PHE A 732 -79.60 -37.75 -101.33
CA PHE A 732 -80.02 -36.47 -100.72
C PHE A 732 -81.52 -36.23 -100.91
N GLY A 733 -82.24 -36.19 -99.79
CA GLY A 733 -83.70 -36.09 -99.75
C GLY A 733 -84.25 -34.70 -100.08
N GLN A 734 -85.58 -34.59 -100.02
CA GLN A 734 -86.35 -33.39 -100.32
C GLN A 734 -85.98 -32.21 -99.40
N ILE A 735 -85.70 -31.02 -99.95
CA ILE A 735 -85.32 -29.83 -99.18
C ILE A 735 -86.34 -28.70 -99.42
N GLN A 736 -86.77 -28.06 -98.32
CA GLN A 736 -87.62 -26.87 -98.30
C GLN A 736 -86.84 -25.67 -97.75
N SER A 737 -87.28 -24.44 -98.04
CA SER A 737 -86.50 -23.22 -97.82
C SER A 737 -86.39 -22.72 -96.38
N GLU A 738 -86.79 -23.49 -95.36
CA GLU A 738 -86.89 -23.03 -93.96
C GLU A 738 -85.73 -23.49 -93.04
N ASP A 739 -84.84 -24.39 -93.49
CA ASP A 739 -83.83 -25.03 -92.62
C ASP A 739 -82.57 -24.19 -92.31
N ILE A 740 -82.18 -23.25 -93.20
CA ILE A 740 -80.94 -22.48 -93.03
C ILE A 740 -81.01 -21.54 -91.82
N THR A 741 -82.15 -20.88 -91.62
CA THR A 741 -82.36 -19.86 -90.58
C THR A 741 -82.21 -20.42 -89.16
N ASN A 742 -82.74 -21.62 -88.89
CA ASN A 742 -82.75 -22.21 -87.54
C ASN A 742 -81.35 -22.52 -87.00
N ARG A 743 -80.38 -22.82 -87.87
CA ARG A 743 -79.00 -23.16 -87.46
C ARG A 743 -78.20 -21.94 -86.97
N HIS A 744 -78.58 -20.73 -87.40
CA HIS A 744 -77.89 -19.48 -87.02
C HIS A 744 -78.06 -19.11 -85.53
N ASP A 745 -79.14 -19.55 -84.89
CA ASP A 745 -79.49 -19.14 -83.52
C ASP A 745 -78.91 -20.07 -82.44
N ASP A 746 -78.83 -21.39 -82.68
CA ASP A 746 -78.24 -22.35 -81.74
C ASP A 746 -76.74 -22.07 -81.48
N MET A 747 -75.96 -21.72 -82.50
CA MET A 747 -74.55 -21.37 -82.31
C MET A 747 -74.36 -20.06 -81.52
N GLY A 748 -75.24 -19.06 -81.72
CA GLY A 748 -75.19 -17.81 -80.95
C GLY A 748 -75.28 -18.05 -79.43
N ASN A 749 -76.13 -18.99 -79.01
CA ASN A 749 -76.31 -19.34 -77.61
C ASN A 749 -75.10 -20.09 -77.00
N LYS A 750 -74.45 -20.97 -77.75
CA LYS A 750 -73.30 -21.76 -77.27
C LYS A 750 -72.05 -20.92 -77.00
N PHE A 751 -71.74 -19.94 -77.87
CA PHE A 751 -70.60 -19.03 -77.65
C PHE A 751 -70.75 -18.17 -76.37
N ASN A 752 -71.98 -17.89 -75.93
CA ASN A 752 -72.24 -17.18 -74.68
C ASN A 752 -71.99 -18.05 -73.43
N GLN A 753 -72.14 -19.38 -73.52
CA GLN A 753 -71.85 -20.30 -72.42
C GLN A 753 -70.33 -20.46 -72.17
N LEU A 754 -69.51 -20.55 -73.23
CA LEU A 754 -68.05 -20.65 -73.10
C LEU A 754 -67.42 -19.45 -72.37
N ALA A 755 -67.97 -18.25 -72.57
CA ALA A 755 -67.51 -17.05 -71.85
C ALA A 755 -67.58 -17.20 -70.32
N GLN A 756 -68.62 -17.88 -69.82
CA GLN A 756 -68.81 -18.10 -68.38
C GLN A 756 -67.82 -19.15 -67.84
N PHE A 757 -67.62 -20.26 -68.56
CA PHE A 757 -66.65 -21.28 -68.16
C PHE A 757 -65.21 -20.76 -68.18
N SER A 758 -64.83 -19.98 -69.19
CA SER A 758 -63.49 -19.37 -69.28
C SER A 758 -63.18 -18.45 -68.09
N LYS A 759 -64.16 -17.63 -67.66
CA LYS A 759 -64.01 -16.77 -66.48
C LYS A 759 -63.74 -17.59 -65.20
N SER A 760 -64.55 -18.63 -64.95
CA SER A 760 -64.38 -19.48 -63.76
C SER A 760 -63.06 -20.27 -63.74
N LYS A 761 -62.54 -20.66 -64.92
CA LYS A 761 -61.22 -21.29 -65.04
C LYS A 761 -60.10 -20.34 -64.62
N LYS A 762 -60.17 -19.07 -65.03
CA LYS A 762 -59.16 -18.06 -64.69
C LYS A 762 -59.10 -17.79 -63.18
N GLU A 763 -60.26 -17.55 -62.57
CA GLU A 763 -60.39 -17.29 -61.12
C GLU A 763 -59.79 -18.44 -60.28
N TYR A 764 -59.94 -19.69 -60.72
CA TYR A 764 -59.33 -20.85 -60.08
C TYR A 764 -57.79 -20.88 -60.16
N LEU A 765 -57.22 -20.54 -61.32
CA LEU A 765 -55.77 -20.57 -61.55
C LEU A 765 -55.06 -19.41 -60.83
N ASP A 766 -55.64 -18.21 -60.87
CA ASP A 766 -55.14 -17.03 -60.17
C ASP A 766 -55.10 -17.26 -58.64
N GLU A 767 -56.14 -17.87 -58.07
CA GLU A 767 -56.18 -18.23 -56.64
C GLU A 767 -55.17 -19.32 -56.28
N SER A 768 -54.99 -20.33 -57.16
CA SER A 768 -54.01 -21.40 -56.95
C SER A 768 -52.57 -20.87 -56.95
N LEU A 769 -52.24 -19.94 -57.86
CA LEU A 769 -50.95 -19.23 -57.88
C LEU A 769 -50.74 -18.43 -56.58
N ARG A 770 -51.77 -17.73 -56.10
CA ARG A 770 -51.71 -16.93 -54.87
C ARG A 770 -51.39 -17.79 -53.65
N VAL A 771 -52.04 -18.95 -53.52
CA VAL A 771 -51.82 -19.90 -52.42
C VAL A 771 -50.41 -20.46 -52.43
N GLU A 772 -49.89 -20.94 -53.57
CA GLU A 772 -48.53 -21.48 -53.63
C GLU A 772 -47.45 -20.41 -53.42
N THR A 773 -47.67 -19.18 -53.90
CA THR A 773 -46.76 -18.06 -53.66
C THR A 773 -46.67 -17.71 -52.17
N LYS A 774 -47.81 -17.69 -51.45
CA LYS A 774 -47.85 -17.43 -50.01
C LYS A 774 -47.19 -18.57 -49.19
N LYS A 775 -47.35 -19.84 -49.59
CA LYS A 775 -46.62 -20.97 -48.98
C LYS A 775 -45.11 -20.81 -49.11
N GLU A 776 -44.63 -20.38 -50.26
CA GLU A 776 -43.20 -20.21 -50.53
C GLU A 776 -42.59 -19.05 -49.73
N GLN A 777 -43.28 -17.91 -49.67
CA GLN A 777 -42.90 -16.79 -48.80
C GLN A 777 -42.82 -17.20 -47.33
N LEU A 778 -43.77 -18.02 -46.84
CA LEU A 778 -43.77 -18.51 -45.46
C LEU A 778 -42.62 -19.48 -45.16
N ARG A 779 -42.22 -20.32 -46.13
CA ARG A 779 -41.04 -21.21 -45.99
C ARG A 779 -39.76 -20.39 -45.78
N LEU A 780 -39.54 -19.36 -46.60
CA LEU A 780 -38.41 -18.44 -46.47
C LEU A 780 -38.46 -17.65 -45.15
N ALA A 781 -39.63 -17.11 -44.79
CA ALA A 781 -39.82 -16.39 -43.54
C ALA A 781 -39.50 -17.26 -42.30
N PHE A 782 -39.93 -18.52 -42.29
CA PHE A 782 -39.60 -19.45 -41.22
C PHE A 782 -38.09 -19.78 -41.18
N ALA A 783 -37.46 -20.04 -42.33
CA ALA A 783 -36.04 -20.34 -42.39
C ALA A 783 -35.17 -19.19 -41.85
N ASN A 784 -35.53 -17.95 -42.20
CA ASN A 784 -34.87 -16.75 -41.68
C ASN A 784 -35.11 -16.57 -40.17
N ALA A 785 -36.36 -16.66 -39.70
CA ALA A 785 -36.71 -16.47 -38.28
C ALA A 785 -36.08 -17.55 -37.37
N ALA A 786 -36.09 -18.81 -37.80
CA ALA A 786 -35.44 -19.94 -37.12
C ALA A 786 -33.92 -19.74 -37.03
N SER A 787 -33.30 -19.25 -38.11
CA SER A 787 -31.87 -18.94 -38.15
C SER A 787 -31.53 -17.80 -37.20
N GLU A 788 -32.21 -16.64 -37.30
CA GLU A 788 -32.02 -15.50 -36.40
C GLU A 788 -32.15 -15.89 -34.92
N PHE A 789 -33.09 -16.77 -34.60
CA PHE A 789 -33.26 -17.27 -33.24
C PHE A 789 -32.02 -18.04 -32.76
N ILE A 790 -31.50 -19.00 -33.54
CA ILE A 790 -30.32 -19.79 -33.14
C ILE A 790 -29.07 -18.91 -32.93
N GLU A 791 -28.85 -17.87 -33.73
CA GLU A 791 -27.71 -16.99 -33.48
C GLU A 791 -27.89 -16.11 -32.26
N PHE A 792 -29.09 -15.55 -32.05
CA PHE A 792 -29.40 -14.83 -30.83
C PHE A 792 -29.15 -15.72 -29.60
N ILE A 793 -29.65 -16.96 -29.62
CA ILE A 793 -29.38 -17.95 -28.58
C ILE A 793 -27.88 -18.22 -28.40
N LYS A 794 -27.11 -18.44 -29.48
CA LYS A 794 -25.66 -18.68 -29.40
C LYS A 794 -24.90 -17.50 -28.79
N LEU A 795 -25.21 -16.28 -29.22
CA LEU A 795 -24.61 -15.05 -28.71
C LEU A 795 -24.92 -14.86 -27.23
N GLU A 796 -26.17 -15.06 -26.80
CA GLU A 796 -26.53 -14.89 -25.40
C GLU A 796 -26.02 -16.04 -24.50
N VAL A 797 -25.87 -17.26 -25.03
CA VAL A 797 -25.14 -18.35 -24.36
C VAL A 797 -23.67 -17.98 -24.17
N GLU A 798 -23.01 -17.39 -25.18
CA GLU A 798 -21.62 -16.93 -25.07
C GLU A 798 -21.49 -15.76 -24.08
N ASN A 799 -22.39 -14.77 -24.13
CA ASN A 799 -22.47 -13.68 -23.15
C ASN A 799 -22.67 -14.23 -21.73
N ALA A 800 -23.54 -15.23 -21.56
CA ALA A 800 -23.78 -15.86 -20.27
C ALA A 800 -22.57 -16.66 -19.76
N SER A 801 -21.73 -17.18 -20.65
CA SER A 801 -20.48 -17.88 -20.30
C SER A 801 -19.43 -16.96 -19.66
N LEU A 802 -19.55 -15.63 -19.80
CA LEU A 802 -18.64 -14.65 -19.19
C LEU A 802 -18.81 -14.65 -17.66
N ARG A 803 -17.85 -15.25 -16.96
CA ARG A 803 -17.81 -15.33 -15.48
C ARG A 803 -17.12 -14.11 -14.84
N GLU A 804 -17.43 -12.91 -15.33
CA GLU A 804 -16.88 -11.63 -14.84
C GLU A 804 -17.91 -10.93 -13.93
N PHE A 805 -17.87 -11.22 -12.63
CA PHE A 805 -18.90 -10.74 -11.67
C PHE A 805 -18.49 -9.51 -10.83
N GLY A 806 -17.20 -9.15 -10.81
CA GLY A 806 -16.64 -8.10 -9.96
C GLY A 806 -15.35 -8.55 -9.26
N PHE A 807 -14.63 -7.63 -8.64
CA PHE A 807 -13.39 -7.90 -7.90
C PHE A 807 -13.57 -7.82 -6.38
N THR A 808 -14.48 -6.96 -5.90
CA THR A 808 -14.83 -6.84 -4.48
C THR A 808 -16.15 -7.54 -4.16
N LEU A 809 -16.41 -7.79 -2.87
CA LEU A 809 -17.70 -8.33 -2.43
C LEU A 809 -18.87 -7.42 -2.82
N GLU A 810 -18.71 -6.10 -2.72
CA GLU A 810 -19.76 -5.12 -3.06
C GLU A 810 -20.04 -5.07 -4.56
N GLU A 811 -19.00 -5.17 -5.39
CA GLU A 811 -19.16 -5.25 -6.85
C GLU A 811 -19.92 -6.51 -7.23
N VAL A 812 -19.57 -7.66 -6.65
CA VAL A 812 -20.27 -8.93 -6.89
C VAL A 812 -21.70 -8.87 -6.37
N GLU A 813 -21.94 -8.44 -5.13
CA GLU A 813 -23.31 -8.33 -4.57
C GLU A 813 -24.19 -7.36 -5.37
N ALA A 814 -23.63 -6.26 -5.89
CA ALA A 814 -24.34 -5.35 -6.80
C ALA A 814 -24.60 -5.99 -8.18
N TYR A 815 -23.68 -6.83 -8.68
CA TYR A 815 -23.81 -7.51 -9.97
C TYR A 815 -24.96 -8.52 -10.01
N ARG A 816 -25.45 -9.02 -8.84
CA ARG A 816 -26.66 -9.84 -8.78
C ARG A 816 -27.84 -9.20 -9.51
N LYS A 817 -28.06 -7.90 -9.28
CA LYS A 817 -29.15 -7.16 -9.93
C LYS A 817 -28.93 -7.06 -11.45
N VAL A 818 -27.68 -6.89 -11.88
CA VAL A 818 -27.33 -6.88 -13.31
C VAL A 818 -27.64 -8.23 -13.96
N ILE A 819 -27.35 -9.35 -13.27
CA ILE A 819 -27.72 -10.69 -13.73
C ILE A 819 -29.25 -10.80 -13.86
N ASP A 820 -29.98 -10.49 -12.81
CA ASP A 820 -31.45 -10.62 -12.77
C ASP A 820 -32.14 -9.74 -13.83
N ASP A 821 -31.71 -8.49 -14.00
CA ASP A 821 -32.26 -7.56 -15.01
C ASP A 821 -31.89 -8.00 -16.45
N THR A 822 -30.65 -8.47 -16.69
CA THR A 822 -30.22 -8.93 -18.03
C THR A 822 -30.84 -10.26 -18.43
N ASP A 823 -30.89 -11.25 -17.55
CA ASP A 823 -31.48 -12.57 -17.85
C ASP A 823 -32.98 -12.45 -18.12
N LYS A 824 -33.68 -11.56 -17.40
CA LYS A 824 -35.08 -11.24 -17.69
C LYS A 824 -35.23 -10.67 -19.11
N GLN A 825 -34.42 -9.67 -19.48
CA GLN A 825 -34.49 -9.04 -20.80
C GLN A 825 -34.13 -10.02 -21.94
N VAL A 826 -33.10 -10.85 -21.74
CA VAL A 826 -32.68 -11.90 -22.69
C VAL A 826 -33.78 -12.94 -22.88
N LEU A 827 -34.40 -13.42 -21.80
CA LEU A 827 -35.52 -14.36 -21.87
C LEU A 827 -36.77 -13.74 -22.51
N GLU A 828 -37.07 -12.47 -22.26
CA GLU A 828 -38.18 -11.77 -22.91
C GLU A 828 -37.96 -11.65 -24.43
N ASN A 829 -36.75 -11.24 -24.84
CA ASN A 829 -36.35 -11.19 -26.26
C ASN A 829 -36.38 -12.58 -26.93
N ALA A 830 -35.90 -13.62 -26.24
CA ALA A 830 -35.97 -15.00 -26.71
C ALA A 830 -37.41 -15.46 -26.94
N ASN A 831 -38.30 -15.24 -25.95
CA ASN A 831 -39.71 -15.59 -26.06
C ASN A 831 -40.41 -14.82 -27.19
N ASN A 832 -40.10 -13.54 -27.38
CA ASN A 832 -40.63 -12.74 -28.48
C ASN A 832 -40.20 -13.29 -29.85
N LYS A 833 -38.93 -13.67 -30.03
CA LYS A 833 -38.45 -14.33 -31.26
C LYS A 833 -39.07 -15.73 -31.44
N LYS A 834 -39.26 -16.50 -30.36
CA LYS A 834 -39.96 -17.79 -30.38
C LYS A 834 -41.40 -17.67 -30.86
N ASN A 835 -42.18 -16.77 -30.26
CA ASN A 835 -43.53 -16.43 -30.69
C ASN A 835 -43.57 -16.02 -32.17
N GLY A 836 -42.55 -15.31 -32.66
CA GLY A 836 -42.39 -14.94 -34.07
C GLY A 836 -42.34 -16.15 -35.01
N TYR A 837 -41.40 -17.09 -34.80
CA TYR A 837 -41.31 -18.27 -35.67
C TYR A 837 -42.48 -19.24 -35.45
N ASP A 838 -43.01 -19.37 -34.23
CA ASP A 838 -44.15 -20.24 -33.91
C ASP A 838 -45.42 -19.78 -34.64
N ASN A 839 -45.63 -18.47 -34.79
CA ASN A 839 -46.77 -17.94 -35.54
C ASN A 839 -46.62 -18.19 -37.06
N ILE A 840 -45.42 -18.01 -37.62
CA ILE A 840 -45.15 -18.36 -39.03
C ILE A 840 -45.35 -19.87 -39.26
N LYS A 841 -44.95 -20.72 -38.28
CA LYS A 841 -45.15 -22.16 -38.35
C LYS A 841 -46.63 -22.56 -38.28
N LYS A 842 -47.44 -21.91 -37.43
CA LYS A 842 -48.91 -22.09 -37.43
C LYS A 842 -49.53 -21.72 -38.79
N GLU A 843 -49.07 -20.65 -39.45
CA GLU A 843 -49.52 -20.32 -40.82
C GLU A 843 -49.11 -21.42 -41.81
N LEU A 844 -47.86 -21.93 -41.77
CA LEU A 844 -47.42 -23.05 -42.62
C LEU A 844 -48.26 -24.32 -42.41
N ASP A 845 -48.65 -24.62 -41.17
CA ASP A 845 -49.47 -25.79 -40.83
C ASP A 845 -50.92 -25.65 -41.31
N GLN A 846 -51.50 -24.44 -41.29
CA GLN A 846 -52.81 -24.16 -41.92
C GLN A 846 -52.78 -24.48 -43.43
N TYR A 847 -51.67 -24.17 -44.11
CA TYR A 847 -51.45 -24.50 -45.52
C TYR A 847 -50.96 -25.95 -45.76
N LYS A 848 -50.86 -26.78 -44.70
CA LYS A 848 -50.38 -28.18 -44.72
C LYS A 848 -48.96 -28.34 -45.26
N VAL A 849 -48.09 -27.36 -45.05
CA VAL A 849 -46.68 -27.40 -45.51
C VAL A 849 -45.80 -28.13 -44.49
N VAL A 850 -45.47 -29.38 -44.78
CA VAL A 850 -44.70 -30.27 -43.89
C VAL A 850 -43.18 -30.08 -44.03
N ASN A 851 -42.69 -29.79 -45.25
CA ASN A 851 -41.26 -29.69 -45.56
C ASN A 851 -40.85 -28.27 -46.01
N ASN A 852 -39.65 -27.86 -45.62
CA ASN A 852 -39.05 -26.58 -45.96
C ASN A 852 -37.64 -26.80 -46.56
N PRO A 853 -37.41 -26.53 -47.86
CA PRO A 853 -36.12 -26.77 -48.49
C PRO A 853 -35.03 -25.75 -48.08
N TYR A 854 -35.41 -24.64 -47.44
CA TYR A 854 -34.49 -23.55 -47.08
C TYR A 854 -33.86 -23.69 -45.68
N THR A 855 -34.28 -24.67 -44.88
CA THR A 855 -33.68 -24.93 -43.58
C THR A 855 -33.84 -26.38 -43.16
N SER A 856 -32.79 -26.98 -42.60
CA SER A 856 -32.86 -28.27 -41.91
C SER A 856 -33.31 -28.14 -40.45
N LEU A 857 -33.47 -26.92 -39.92
CA LEU A 857 -33.80 -26.67 -38.53
C LEU A 857 -35.26 -27.03 -38.24
N THR A 858 -35.46 -27.95 -37.30
CA THR A 858 -36.78 -28.35 -36.80
C THR A 858 -37.18 -27.54 -35.57
N LEU A 859 -38.45 -27.60 -35.17
CA LEU A 859 -38.91 -27.00 -33.91
C LEU A 859 -38.19 -27.59 -32.69
N ASP A 860 -37.82 -28.87 -32.74
CA ASP A 860 -37.08 -29.57 -31.69
C ASP A 860 -35.63 -29.04 -31.57
N ASP A 861 -34.98 -28.72 -32.70
CA ASP A 861 -33.65 -28.05 -32.67
C ASP A 861 -33.72 -26.64 -32.07
N LEU A 862 -34.79 -25.89 -32.39
CA LEU A 862 -35.03 -24.57 -31.81
C LEU A 862 -35.32 -24.66 -30.31
N GLU A 863 -36.15 -25.62 -29.89
CA GLU A 863 -36.47 -25.85 -28.47
C GLU A 863 -35.23 -26.27 -27.67
N LYS A 864 -34.42 -27.21 -28.19
CA LYS A 864 -33.11 -27.58 -27.61
C LYS A 864 -32.17 -26.39 -27.49
N SER A 865 -32.14 -25.49 -28.49
CA SER A 865 -31.33 -24.26 -28.40
C SER A 865 -31.87 -23.31 -27.32
N PHE A 866 -33.19 -23.19 -27.16
CA PHE A 866 -33.78 -22.37 -26.11
C PHE A 866 -33.50 -22.94 -24.70
N ASP A 867 -33.49 -24.26 -24.56
CA ASP A 867 -33.11 -24.93 -23.31
C ASP A 867 -31.60 -24.82 -23.01
N SER A 868 -30.74 -24.78 -24.03
CA SER A 868 -29.31 -24.52 -23.83
C SER A 868 -29.05 -23.10 -23.32
N LEU A 869 -29.84 -22.09 -23.75
CA LEU A 869 -29.84 -20.76 -23.14
C LEU A 869 -30.23 -20.83 -21.66
N LYS A 870 -31.38 -21.41 -21.32
CA LYS A 870 -31.82 -21.54 -19.91
C LYS A 870 -30.76 -22.22 -19.03
N THR A 871 -30.10 -23.24 -19.58
CA THR A 871 -28.99 -23.94 -18.91
C THR A 871 -27.81 -22.99 -18.69
N ALA A 872 -27.38 -22.25 -19.71
CA ALA A 872 -26.28 -21.28 -19.60
C ALA A 872 -26.57 -20.16 -18.59
N LEU A 873 -27.82 -19.66 -18.50
CA LEU A 873 -28.22 -18.65 -17.50
C LEU A 873 -28.24 -19.24 -16.08
N SER A 874 -28.69 -20.49 -15.93
CA SER A 874 -28.64 -21.24 -14.66
C SER A 874 -27.20 -21.47 -14.21
N GLU A 875 -26.32 -21.92 -15.10
CA GLU A 875 -24.89 -22.08 -14.83
C GLU A 875 -24.20 -20.76 -14.51
N ARG A 876 -24.58 -19.65 -15.17
CA ARG A 876 -24.09 -18.30 -14.84
C ARG A 876 -24.47 -17.92 -13.42
N THR A 877 -25.70 -18.20 -13.02
CA THR A 877 -26.19 -17.99 -11.66
C THR A 877 -25.43 -18.86 -10.65
N GLN A 878 -25.18 -20.13 -10.95
CA GLN A 878 -24.38 -21.01 -10.08
C GLN A 878 -22.93 -20.53 -9.94
N ALA A 879 -22.29 -20.13 -11.04
CA ALA A 879 -20.94 -19.57 -11.04
C ALA A 879 -20.88 -18.25 -10.24
N TYR A 880 -21.92 -17.42 -10.33
CA TYR A 880 -22.08 -16.22 -9.52
C TYR A 880 -22.16 -16.57 -8.02
N GLU A 881 -23.00 -17.54 -7.60
CA GLU A 881 -23.10 -17.93 -6.18
C GLU A 881 -21.79 -18.54 -5.65
N VAL A 882 -21.02 -19.25 -6.49
CA VAL A 882 -19.68 -19.75 -6.14
C VAL A 882 -18.69 -18.60 -5.93
N GLU A 883 -18.68 -17.58 -6.81
CA GLU A 883 -17.81 -16.41 -6.65
C GLU A 883 -18.25 -15.54 -5.46
N LEU A 884 -19.54 -15.32 -5.26
CA LEU A 884 -20.10 -14.63 -4.10
C LEU A 884 -19.67 -15.33 -2.80
N LYS A 885 -19.75 -16.66 -2.76
CA LYS A 885 -19.26 -17.44 -1.61
C LYS A 885 -17.76 -17.26 -1.43
N ARG A 886 -16.96 -17.34 -2.51
CA ARG A 886 -15.50 -17.12 -2.47
C ARG A 886 -15.17 -15.74 -1.89
N GLN A 887 -15.88 -14.70 -2.32
CA GLN A 887 -15.67 -13.33 -1.83
C GLN A 887 -16.13 -13.15 -0.36
N ARG A 888 -17.20 -13.82 0.07
CA ARG A 888 -17.62 -13.85 1.49
C ARG A 888 -16.64 -14.61 2.38
N ASP A 889 -16.11 -15.74 1.91
CA ASP A 889 -15.08 -16.51 2.62
C ASP A 889 -13.76 -15.71 2.69
N ASN A 890 -13.39 -14.99 1.63
CA ASN A 890 -12.26 -14.05 1.62
C ASN A 890 -12.46 -12.89 2.62
N ASP A 891 -13.64 -12.27 2.63
CA ASP A 891 -13.99 -11.20 3.58
C ASP A 891 -13.99 -11.70 5.03
N ALA A 892 -14.46 -12.92 5.27
CA ALA A 892 -14.43 -13.55 6.58
C ALA A 892 -12.99 -13.87 7.05
N LEU A 893 -12.08 -14.23 6.15
CA LEU A 893 -10.64 -14.33 6.47
C LEU A 893 -10.06 -12.95 6.82
N CYS A 894 -10.40 -11.91 6.06
CA CYS A 894 -9.99 -10.54 6.35
C CYS A 894 -10.47 -10.06 7.73
N LYS A 895 -11.76 -10.31 8.07
CA LYS A 895 -12.33 -10.01 9.39
C LYS A 895 -11.60 -10.76 10.51
N LYS A 896 -11.43 -12.07 10.40
CA LYS A 896 -10.71 -12.88 11.40
C LYS A 896 -9.27 -12.43 11.61
N PHE A 897 -8.59 -11.99 10.55
CA PHE A 897 -7.27 -11.39 10.68
C PHE A 897 -7.33 -10.08 11.47
N ALA A 898 -8.24 -9.15 11.16
CA ALA A 898 -8.43 -7.90 11.91
C ALA A 898 -8.80 -8.14 13.38
N GLU A 899 -9.77 -9.02 13.64
CA GLU A 899 -10.21 -9.46 14.98
C GLU A 899 -9.07 -10.07 15.82
N THR A 900 -8.02 -10.59 15.18
CA THR A 900 -6.82 -11.10 15.87
C THR A 900 -5.71 -10.05 15.97
N ALA A 901 -5.55 -9.22 14.93
CA ALA A 901 -4.49 -8.24 14.78
C ALA A 901 -4.70 -7.00 15.65
N ASP A 902 -5.88 -6.40 15.59
CA ASP A 902 -6.16 -5.12 16.25
C ASP A 902 -6.11 -5.26 17.79
N PRO A 903 -6.69 -6.30 18.42
CA PRO A 903 -6.54 -6.50 19.86
C PRO A 903 -5.11 -6.79 20.29
N PHE A 904 -4.31 -7.45 19.44
CA PHE A 904 -2.89 -7.72 19.73
C PHE A 904 -2.05 -6.44 19.67
N SER A 905 -2.22 -5.62 18.64
CA SER A 905 -1.55 -4.31 18.51
C SER A 905 -1.96 -3.35 19.64
N LYS A 906 -3.26 -3.32 19.96
CA LYS A 906 -3.79 -2.55 21.10
C LYS A 906 -3.18 -3.04 22.42
N TRP A 907 -3.11 -4.35 22.65
CA TRP A 907 -2.48 -4.92 23.85
C TRP A 907 -1.00 -4.54 23.97
N ILE A 908 -0.21 -4.58 22.88
CA ILE A 908 1.20 -4.14 22.89
C ILE A 908 1.30 -2.68 23.36
N THR A 909 0.44 -1.82 22.81
CA THR A 909 0.40 -0.39 23.14
C THR A 909 0.01 -0.18 24.60
N GLU A 910 -1.06 -0.83 25.06
CA GLU A 910 -1.51 -0.78 26.47
C GLU A 910 -0.46 -1.29 27.47
N GLN A 911 0.41 -2.25 27.11
CA GLN A 911 1.52 -2.65 27.99
C GLN A 911 2.63 -1.59 28.03
N LYS A 912 2.99 -0.99 26.89
CA LYS A 912 3.97 0.12 26.84
C LYS A 912 3.48 1.32 27.65
N ASP A 913 2.21 1.69 27.51
CA ASP A 913 1.61 2.81 28.23
C ASP A 913 1.60 2.57 29.74
N LYS A 914 1.28 1.35 30.19
CA LYS A 914 1.33 0.98 31.63
C LYS A 914 2.74 1.10 32.22
N ILE A 915 3.77 0.73 31.47
CA ILE A 915 5.16 0.86 31.91
C ILE A 915 5.55 2.35 31.97
N THR A 916 5.21 3.12 30.92
CA THR A 916 5.66 4.51 30.75
C THR A 916 4.90 5.49 31.66
N ALA A 917 3.63 5.21 31.96
CA ALA A 917 2.78 6.05 32.81
C ALA A 917 2.77 5.62 34.30
N SER A 918 3.54 4.58 34.67
CA SER A 918 3.60 4.13 36.07
C SER A 918 4.21 5.19 36.98
N LYS A 919 3.60 5.34 38.16
CA LYS A 919 4.09 6.19 39.26
C LYS A 919 4.46 5.38 40.51
N GLU A 920 4.53 4.06 40.37
CA GLU A 920 5.00 3.18 41.45
C GLU A 920 6.52 3.25 41.62
N THR A 921 7.08 2.58 42.63
CA THR A 921 8.54 2.59 42.87
C THR A 921 9.29 1.86 41.76
N LEU A 922 10.55 2.22 41.55
CA LEU A 922 11.37 1.65 40.48
C LEU A 922 11.46 0.11 40.59
N GLU A 923 11.45 -0.45 41.80
CA GLU A 923 11.47 -1.89 42.05
C GLU A 923 10.18 -2.59 41.61
N THR A 924 8.99 -2.00 41.84
CA THR A 924 7.74 -2.63 41.37
C THR A 924 7.61 -2.49 39.85
N GLN A 925 8.09 -1.39 39.27
CA GLN A 925 8.20 -1.22 37.82
C GLN A 925 9.13 -2.27 37.20
N LEU A 926 10.32 -2.49 37.78
CA LEU A 926 11.27 -3.50 37.32
C LEU A 926 10.67 -4.91 37.43
N GLY A 927 10.04 -5.25 38.56
CA GLY A 927 9.36 -6.54 38.76
C GLY A 927 8.20 -6.78 37.77
N PHE A 928 7.49 -5.72 37.39
CA PHE A 928 6.47 -5.79 36.34
C PHE A 928 7.08 -6.02 34.95
N VAL A 929 8.16 -5.31 34.61
CA VAL A 929 8.89 -5.50 33.35
C VAL A 929 9.50 -6.90 33.25
N ASP A 930 10.10 -7.44 34.31
CA ASP A 930 10.65 -8.81 34.34
C ASP A 930 9.56 -9.88 34.17
N LYS A 931 8.37 -9.66 34.75
CA LYS A 931 7.20 -10.52 34.52
C LYS A 931 6.73 -10.48 33.06
N LEU A 932 6.82 -9.33 32.39
CA LEU A 932 6.51 -9.22 30.96
C LEU A 932 7.61 -9.85 30.08
N ILE A 933 8.88 -9.70 30.43
CA ILE A 933 10.02 -10.31 29.72
C ILE A 933 9.95 -11.85 29.78
N SER A 934 9.69 -12.43 30.95
CA SER A 934 9.49 -13.88 31.09
C SER A 934 8.26 -14.38 30.33
N GLY A 935 7.23 -13.55 30.17
CA GLY A 935 6.05 -13.82 29.34
C GLY A 935 6.24 -13.67 27.83
N LEU A 936 7.36 -13.10 27.34
CA LEU A 936 7.58 -12.86 25.90
C LEU A 936 7.46 -14.15 25.06
N SER A 937 7.99 -15.28 25.56
CA SER A 937 7.97 -16.54 24.82
C SER A 937 6.56 -17.14 24.67
N SER A 938 5.65 -16.90 25.63
CA SER A 938 4.26 -17.35 25.52
C SER A 938 3.43 -16.37 24.69
N GLU A 939 3.56 -15.07 24.92
CA GLU A 939 2.75 -14.07 24.22
C GLU A 939 3.17 -13.87 22.76
N GLY A 940 4.45 -14.08 22.42
CA GLY A 940 4.93 -14.10 21.04
C GLY A 940 4.28 -15.19 20.18
N LYS A 941 3.72 -16.26 20.78
CA LYS A 941 2.97 -17.29 20.05
C LYS A 941 1.65 -16.77 19.48
N ARG A 942 1.13 -15.62 19.94
CA ARG A 942 -0.04 -14.95 19.33
C ARG A 942 0.21 -14.53 17.87
N LEU A 943 1.47 -14.39 17.44
CA LEU A 943 1.82 -14.20 16.04
C LEU A 943 1.58 -15.44 15.17
N ASN A 944 1.53 -16.66 15.73
CA ASN A 944 1.40 -17.88 14.91
C ASN A 944 0.01 -17.99 14.24
N PRO A 945 -1.13 -17.79 14.93
CA PRO A 945 -2.43 -17.71 14.26
C PRO A 945 -2.52 -16.61 13.19
N LEU A 946 -1.83 -15.49 13.39
CA LEU A 946 -1.76 -14.39 12.40
C LEU A 946 -0.96 -14.80 11.16
N LYS A 947 0.12 -15.57 11.32
CA LYS A 947 0.86 -16.19 10.21
C LYS A 947 -0.02 -17.18 9.46
N ASP A 948 -0.70 -18.09 10.16
CA ASP A 948 -1.60 -19.07 9.56
C ASP A 948 -2.78 -18.41 8.80
N LEU A 949 -3.24 -17.24 9.26
CA LEU A 949 -4.27 -16.45 8.57
C LEU A 949 -3.71 -15.71 7.36
N GLN A 950 -2.53 -15.08 7.47
CA GLN A 950 -1.86 -14.44 6.33
C GLN A 950 -1.56 -15.46 5.22
N ASP A 951 -1.03 -16.64 5.57
CA ASP A 951 -0.79 -17.74 4.63
C ASP A 951 -2.05 -18.18 3.88
N LYS A 952 -3.22 -18.17 4.55
CA LYS A 952 -4.52 -18.48 3.93
C LYS A 952 -4.98 -17.34 3.02
N MET A 953 -4.78 -16.10 3.43
CA MET A 953 -5.09 -14.90 2.63
C MET A 953 -4.24 -14.87 1.35
N ASP A 954 -2.92 -15.09 1.46
CA ASP A 954 -1.99 -15.13 0.34
C ASP A 954 -2.34 -16.26 -0.65
N LYS A 955 -2.66 -17.46 -0.14
CA LYS A 955 -3.15 -18.60 -0.96
C LYS A 955 -4.49 -18.32 -1.64
N ALA A 956 -5.36 -17.52 -1.02
CA ALA A 956 -6.62 -17.05 -1.61
C ALA A 956 -6.45 -15.87 -2.59
N GLY A 957 -5.22 -15.34 -2.74
CA GLY A 957 -4.91 -14.18 -3.57
C GLY A 957 -5.33 -12.83 -2.97
N ILE A 958 -5.62 -12.79 -1.67
CA ILE A 958 -6.05 -11.60 -0.95
C ILE A 958 -4.82 -10.75 -0.61
N GLN A 959 -4.62 -9.66 -1.34
CA GLN A 959 -3.45 -8.79 -1.18
C GLN A 959 -3.69 -7.56 -0.28
N ASN A 960 -4.94 -7.32 0.12
CA ASN A 960 -5.31 -6.19 0.97
C ASN A 960 -6.41 -6.60 1.95
N ASN A 961 -6.29 -6.14 3.20
CA ASN A 961 -7.34 -6.26 4.20
C ASN A 961 -8.03 -4.89 4.36
N ARG A 962 -9.36 -4.87 4.36
CA ARG A 962 -10.16 -3.66 4.56
C ARG A 962 -10.61 -3.44 6.01
N HIS A 963 -10.57 -4.49 6.83
CA HIS A 963 -11.06 -4.46 8.21
C HIS A 963 -9.99 -4.04 9.21
N THR A 964 -8.71 -4.11 8.83
CA THR A 964 -7.59 -3.52 9.57
C THR A 964 -6.60 -2.90 8.61
N THR A 965 -5.93 -1.82 9.05
CA THR A 965 -4.76 -1.28 8.34
C THR A 965 -3.46 -2.00 8.72
N LEU A 966 -3.50 -2.94 9.66
CA LEU A 966 -2.35 -3.70 10.13
C LEU A 966 -2.08 -4.91 9.22
N THR A 967 -0.83 -5.12 8.87
CA THR A 967 -0.32 -6.30 8.18
C THR A 967 0.44 -7.19 9.15
N LEU A 968 0.70 -8.44 8.77
CA LEU A 968 1.58 -9.32 9.54
C LEU A 968 2.96 -8.68 9.79
N LYS A 969 3.53 -7.98 8.79
CA LYS A 969 4.82 -7.29 8.92
C LYS A 969 4.77 -6.16 9.95
N ASP A 970 3.67 -5.41 10.05
CA ASP A 970 3.52 -4.40 11.10
C ASP A 970 3.56 -5.05 12.49
N LEU A 971 2.83 -6.15 12.68
CA LEU A 971 2.75 -6.84 13.97
C LEU A 971 4.08 -7.49 14.35
N GLU A 972 4.81 -8.07 13.40
CA GLU A 972 6.16 -8.60 13.65
C GLU A 972 7.15 -7.48 14.03
N VAL A 973 7.07 -6.30 13.40
CA VAL A 973 7.95 -5.17 13.72
C VAL A 973 7.54 -4.51 15.05
N GLN A 974 6.25 -4.31 15.31
CA GLN A 974 5.73 -3.84 16.62
C GLN A 974 6.15 -4.79 17.74
N TRP A 975 6.09 -6.10 17.53
CA TRP A 975 6.52 -7.11 18.49
C TRP A 975 8.03 -7.02 18.78
N LYS A 976 8.88 -6.93 17.74
CA LYS A 976 10.32 -6.73 17.91
C LYS A 976 10.65 -5.40 18.61
N GLN A 977 9.94 -4.32 18.27
CA GLN A 977 10.05 -3.03 18.96
C GLN A 977 9.65 -3.12 20.43
N TYR A 978 8.62 -3.91 20.76
CA TYR A 978 8.19 -4.17 22.14
C TYR A 978 9.21 -4.99 22.93
N GLU A 979 9.74 -6.08 22.34
CA GLU A 979 10.82 -6.88 22.93
C GLU A 979 12.07 -6.03 23.23
N ASN A 980 12.50 -5.20 22.27
CA ASN A 980 13.63 -4.29 22.45
C ASN A 980 13.35 -3.21 23.51
N PHE A 981 12.14 -2.64 23.51
CA PHE A 981 11.69 -1.68 24.51
C PHE A 981 11.74 -2.27 25.92
N LEU A 982 11.21 -3.48 26.15
CA LEU A 982 11.27 -4.12 27.47
C LEU A 982 12.71 -4.35 27.93
N LYS A 983 13.59 -4.87 27.06
CA LYS A 983 15.00 -5.11 27.40
C LYS A 983 15.74 -3.82 27.75
N ARG A 984 15.50 -2.73 27.01
CA ARG A 984 16.11 -1.41 27.31
C ARG A 984 15.51 -0.76 28.55
N LYS A 985 14.18 -0.78 28.73
CA LYS A 985 13.53 -0.21 29.91
C LYS A 985 13.90 -0.97 31.19
N LYS A 986 14.09 -2.29 31.10
CA LYS A 986 14.70 -3.09 32.19
C LYS A 986 16.09 -2.55 32.55
N LYS A 987 17.00 -2.47 31.59
CA LYS A 987 18.37 -1.98 31.82
C LYS A 987 18.38 -0.56 32.43
N MET A 988 17.56 0.35 31.89
CA MET A 988 17.36 1.69 32.45
C MET A 988 16.92 1.63 33.92
N LEU A 989 15.89 0.84 34.25
CA LEU A 989 15.39 0.73 35.62
C LEU A 989 16.43 0.10 36.56
N GLU A 990 17.20 -0.88 36.11
CA GLU A 990 18.32 -1.46 36.87
C GLU A 990 19.39 -0.40 37.18
N GLU A 991 19.82 0.38 36.18
CA GLU A 991 20.79 1.47 36.32
C GLU A 991 20.25 2.61 37.22
N GLU A 992 18.97 2.96 37.10
CA GLU A 992 18.35 4.04 37.89
C GLU A 992 18.15 3.63 39.37
N ILE A 993 17.78 2.36 39.64
CA ILE A 993 17.74 1.79 41.01
C ILE A 993 19.14 1.77 41.63
N GLU A 994 20.17 1.40 40.87
CA GLU A 994 21.55 1.40 41.34
C GLU A 994 22.01 2.82 41.68
N HIS A 995 21.76 3.80 40.81
CA HIS A 995 22.06 5.21 41.07
C HIS A 995 21.30 5.78 42.27
N GLN A 996 20.03 5.40 42.49
CA GLN A 996 19.26 5.82 43.65
C GLN A 996 19.84 5.26 44.95
N LYS A 997 20.23 3.97 44.97
CA LYS A 997 20.89 3.33 46.11
C LYS A 997 22.23 3.97 46.44
N LEU A 998 22.99 4.35 45.42
CA LEU A 998 24.29 5.03 45.55
C LEU A 998 24.16 6.54 45.83
N ARG A 999 22.94 7.12 45.90
CA ARG A 999 22.70 8.56 46.12
C ARG A 999 23.51 9.50 45.20
N GLY A 1000 23.81 9.05 43.97
CA GLY A 1000 24.63 9.81 43.01
C GLY A 1000 26.14 9.76 43.23
N ILE A 1001 26.64 8.87 44.09
CA ILE A 1001 28.08 8.62 44.27
C ILE A 1001 28.67 7.99 43.02
N THR A 1002 29.82 8.49 42.59
CA THR A 1002 30.55 8.01 41.42
C THR A 1002 31.30 6.71 41.72
N ALA A 1003 31.63 5.92 40.69
CA ALA A 1003 32.44 4.71 40.87
C ALA A 1003 33.81 4.99 41.49
N GLU A 1004 34.38 6.18 41.24
CA GLU A 1004 35.64 6.65 41.81
C GLU A 1004 35.51 6.90 43.33
N GLN A 1005 34.46 7.60 43.76
CA GLN A 1005 34.14 7.77 45.18
C GLN A 1005 33.75 6.43 45.84
N MET A 1006 33.17 5.50 45.09
CA MET A 1006 32.85 4.17 45.57
C MET A 1006 34.12 3.35 45.85
N GLN A 1007 35.13 3.48 44.99
CA GLN A 1007 36.46 2.93 45.21
C GLN A 1007 37.15 3.64 46.38
N GLU A 1008 37.01 4.95 46.53
CA GLU A 1008 37.50 5.71 47.70
C GLU A 1008 36.88 5.21 49.02
N ILE A 1009 35.58 4.86 49.05
CA ILE A 1009 34.93 4.24 50.22
C ILE A 1009 35.57 2.87 50.54
N GLU A 1010 35.83 2.04 49.53
CA GLU A 1010 36.45 0.73 49.70
C GLU A 1010 37.92 0.82 50.14
N GLU A 1011 38.68 1.78 49.59
CA GLU A 1011 40.06 2.05 49.98
C GLU A 1011 40.15 2.62 51.40
N ASN A 1012 39.25 3.53 51.80
CA ASN A 1012 39.15 4.02 53.17
C ASN A 1012 38.82 2.88 54.15
N PHE A 1013 37.88 1.98 53.83
CA PHE A 1013 37.59 0.83 54.69
C PHE A 1013 38.84 -0.01 54.95
N LYS A 1014 39.57 -0.39 53.88
CA LYS A 1014 40.81 -1.16 53.96
C LYS A 1014 41.97 -0.41 54.63
N GLN A 1015 41.94 0.91 54.67
CA GLN A 1015 42.97 1.73 55.31
C GLN A 1015 42.76 1.88 56.82
N PHE A 1016 41.51 1.82 57.30
CA PHE A 1016 41.16 2.07 58.71
C PHE A 1016 40.75 0.83 59.51
N ASP A 1017 40.47 -0.30 58.85
CA ASP A 1017 40.45 -1.64 59.45
C ASP A 1017 41.92 -2.05 59.77
N PHE A 1018 42.42 -1.63 60.94
CA PHE A 1018 43.82 -1.80 61.31
C PHE A 1018 44.13 -3.23 61.76
N ASP A 1019 43.14 -3.97 62.25
CA ASP A 1019 43.29 -5.36 62.68
C ASP A 1019 42.90 -6.40 61.61
N ASN A 1020 42.38 -5.96 60.46
CA ASN A 1020 41.84 -6.78 59.37
C ASN A 1020 40.69 -7.69 59.84
N SER A 1021 39.88 -7.22 60.79
CA SER A 1021 38.70 -7.94 61.29
C SER A 1021 37.57 -8.02 60.27
N GLY A 1022 37.57 -7.17 59.23
CA GLY A 1022 36.45 -7.02 58.29
C GLY A 1022 35.29 -6.20 58.88
N THR A 1023 35.54 -5.52 60.00
CA THR A 1023 34.62 -4.63 60.71
C THR A 1023 35.39 -3.40 61.18
N ILE A 1024 34.71 -2.27 61.36
CA ILE A 1024 35.30 -1.03 61.87
C ILE A 1024 34.78 -0.80 63.30
N ASP A 1025 35.69 -0.78 64.28
CA ASP A 1025 35.38 -0.49 65.68
C ASP A 1025 35.15 1.02 65.93
N ARG A 1026 34.72 1.39 67.15
CA ARG A 1026 34.47 2.80 67.51
C ARG A 1026 35.68 3.73 67.29
N LYS A 1027 36.90 3.25 67.53
CA LYS A 1027 38.15 4.01 67.38
C LYS A 1027 38.51 4.12 65.91
N GLU A 1028 38.33 3.06 65.15
CA GLU A 1028 38.58 3.02 63.70
C GLU A 1028 37.60 3.92 62.94
N LEU A 1029 36.31 3.92 63.30
CA LEU A 1029 35.34 4.88 62.76
C LEU A 1029 35.73 6.32 63.12
N THR A 1030 36.18 6.55 64.37
CA THR A 1030 36.68 7.86 64.79
C THR A 1030 37.87 8.28 63.94
N ALA A 1031 38.85 7.40 63.74
CA ALA A 1031 40.05 7.66 62.94
C ALA A 1031 39.74 7.87 61.45
N CYS A 1032 38.81 7.10 60.90
CA CYS A 1032 38.34 7.19 59.52
C CYS A 1032 37.64 8.54 59.27
N LEU A 1033 36.65 8.90 60.10
CA LEU A 1033 35.98 10.20 60.03
C LEU A 1033 36.97 11.36 60.22
N TYR A 1034 37.91 11.23 61.16
CA TYR A 1034 38.95 12.22 61.40
C TYR A 1034 39.92 12.38 60.21
N SER A 1035 40.19 11.32 59.45
CA SER A 1035 40.99 11.36 58.22
C SER A 1035 40.23 11.99 57.03
N LEU A 1036 38.95 11.64 56.90
CA LEU A 1036 38.02 12.23 55.92
C LEU A 1036 37.81 13.74 56.17
N GLY A 1037 38.07 14.23 57.39
CA GLY A 1037 37.92 15.64 57.77
C GLY A 1037 36.57 15.94 58.44
N GLU A 1038 35.90 14.92 58.96
CA GLU A 1038 34.60 14.99 59.62
C GLU A 1038 34.79 14.90 61.14
N GLU A 1039 34.99 16.05 61.79
CA GLU A 1039 35.08 16.13 63.25
C GLU A 1039 33.69 15.95 63.88
N ARG A 1040 33.39 14.73 64.33
CA ARG A 1040 32.16 14.38 65.04
C ARG A 1040 32.43 14.19 66.53
N THR A 1041 31.52 14.66 67.38
CA THR A 1041 31.67 14.51 68.84
C THR A 1041 31.58 13.03 69.23
N PRO A 1042 32.17 12.62 70.38
CA PRO A 1042 32.06 11.23 70.85
C PRO A 1042 30.62 10.72 71.01
N LYS A 1043 29.64 11.63 71.21
CA LYS A 1043 28.20 11.31 71.26
C LYS A 1043 27.63 10.99 69.88
N GLU A 1044 27.99 11.77 68.86
CA GLU A 1044 27.56 11.53 67.47
C GLU A 1044 28.19 10.25 66.91
N ILE A 1045 29.46 9.98 67.23
CA ILE A 1045 30.12 8.71 66.88
C ILE A 1045 29.43 7.52 67.57
N SER A 1046 29.03 7.67 68.84
CA SER A 1046 28.18 6.69 69.54
C SER A 1046 26.87 6.45 68.79
N LYS A 1047 26.21 7.53 68.33
CA LYS A 1047 24.95 7.44 67.60
C LYS A 1047 25.12 6.76 66.24
N ILE A 1048 26.18 7.07 65.49
CA ILE A 1048 26.48 6.41 64.21
C ILE A 1048 26.73 4.91 64.42
N MET A 1049 27.42 4.53 65.50
CA MET A 1049 27.63 3.14 65.90
C MET A 1049 26.34 2.40 66.27
N GLU A 1050 25.36 3.09 66.87
CA GLU A 1050 24.02 2.54 67.17
C GLU A 1050 23.09 2.52 65.94
N GLU A 1051 23.28 3.42 64.98
CA GLU A 1051 22.40 3.61 63.81
C GLU A 1051 22.83 2.76 62.60
N TYR A 1052 24.14 2.54 62.42
CA TYR A 1052 24.72 1.76 61.31
C TYR A 1052 25.52 0.52 61.79
N GLY A 1053 25.77 0.35 63.08
CA GLY A 1053 26.44 -0.83 63.65
C GLY A 1053 25.53 -1.68 64.53
N ASP A 1054 26.14 -2.56 65.33
CA ASP A 1054 25.49 -3.25 66.45
C ASP A 1054 25.67 -2.51 67.80
N GLY A 1055 26.14 -1.26 67.76
CA GLY A 1055 26.58 -0.47 68.92
C GLY A 1055 28.04 -0.68 69.32
N LYS A 1056 28.74 -1.65 68.73
CA LYS A 1056 30.15 -1.96 69.01
C LYS A 1056 31.02 -1.85 67.76
N ASP A 1057 30.66 -2.56 66.69
CA ASP A 1057 31.43 -2.68 65.45
C ASP A 1057 30.52 -2.47 64.20
N ILE A 1058 31.07 -1.98 63.08
CA ILE A 1058 30.33 -1.76 61.81
C ILE A 1058 30.91 -2.65 60.69
N SER A 1059 30.08 -3.48 60.05
CA SER A 1059 30.51 -4.30 58.90
C SER A 1059 30.70 -3.49 57.61
N TYR A 1060 31.48 -4.01 56.64
CA TYR A 1060 31.73 -3.32 55.37
C TYR A 1060 30.47 -2.83 54.65
N GLU A 1061 29.41 -3.66 54.56
CA GLU A 1061 28.15 -3.26 53.92
C GLU A 1061 27.48 -2.07 54.62
N ARG A 1062 27.51 -2.04 55.95
CA ARG A 1062 26.93 -0.96 56.74
C ARG A 1062 27.79 0.30 56.78
N PHE A 1063 29.11 0.14 56.79
CA PHE A 1063 30.04 1.24 56.64
C PHE A 1063 29.87 1.89 55.26
N LYS A 1064 29.67 1.07 54.22
CA LYS A 1064 29.31 1.53 52.87
C LYS A 1064 27.97 2.26 52.86
N ASP A 1065 26.91 1.75 53.50
CA ASP A 1065 25.64 2.48 53.67
C ASP A 1065 25.86 3.85 54.34
N PHE A 1066 26.61 3.88 55.45
CA PHE A 1066 26.94 5.10 56.19
C PHE A 1066 27.74 6.11 55.35
N MET A 1067 28.78 5.64 54.65
CA MET A 1067 29.57 6.47 53.76
C MET A 1067 28.75 6.98 52.57
N ILE A 1068 27.80 6.20 52.05
CA ILE A 1068 26.87 6.66 51.03
C ILE A 1068 26.01 7.84 51.53
N VAL A 1069 25.62 7.83 52.80
CA VAL A 1069 24.96 8.99 53.44
C VAL A 1069 25.95 10.16 53.59
N LEU A 1070 27.15 9.93 54.13
CA LEU A 1070 28.14 10.96 54.44
C LEU A 1070 28.67 11.70 53.19
N PHE A 1071 28.94 10.99 52.11
CA PHE A 1071 29.36 11.59 50.84
C PHE A 1071 28.18 12.23 50.10
N GLY A 1072 26.96 11.67 50.23
CA GLY A 1072 25.73 12.20 49.65
C GLY A 1072 25.25 13.50 50.29
N ASP A 1073 25.45 13.67 51.61
CA ASP A 1073 25.21 14.94 52.29
C ASP A 1073 26.24 15.99 51.82
N THR A 1074 25.70 17.15 51.43
CA THR A 1074 26.47 18.28 50.91
C THR A 1074 26.57 19.37 51.96
N ASP A 1075 27.74 19.97 52.07
CA ASP A 1075 27.97 21.17 52.86
C ASP A 1075 26.89 22.22 52.54
N THR A 1076 26.37 22.87 53.57
CA THR A 1076 25.41 23.96 53.42
C THR A 1076 26.07 25.22 52.83
N LYS A 1077 25.26 26.13 52.29
CA LYS A 1077 25.74 27.45 51.84
C LYS A 1077 26.53 28.16 52.95
N ASP A 1078 26.02 28.10 54.18
CA ASP A 1078 26.63 28.74 55.34
C ASP A 1078 27.97 28.08 55.71
N GLU A 1079 28.12 26.76 55.60
CA GLU A 1079 29.39 26.07 55.85
C GLU A 1079 30.46 26.41 54.79
N ILE A 1080 30.07 26.58 53.53
CA ILE A 1080 30.97 27.04 52.46
C ILE A 1080 31.36 28.51 52.67
N ILE A 1081 30.41 29.38 52.98
CA ILE A 1081 30.67 30.80 53.31
C ILE A 1081 31.61 30.91 54.52
N ASN A 1082 31.36 30.16 55.60
CA ASN A 1082 32.24 30.11 56.77
C ASN A 1082 33.64 29.55 56.43
N SER A 1083 33.73 28.58 55.50
CA SER A 1083 35.01 28.06 55.00
C SER A 1083 35.83 29.15 54.29
N PHE A 1084 35.21 29.96 53.43
CA PHE A 1084 35.87 31.12 52.82
C PHE A 1084 36.27 32.19 53.85
N ILE A 1085 35.41 32.51 54.82
CA ILE A 1085 35.72 33.46 55.90
C ILE A 1085 36.94 32.99 56.69
N LEU A 1086 37.03 31.70 57.00
CA LEU A 1086 38.14 31.11 57.75
C LEU A 1086 39.46 31.20 56.97
N ILE A 1087 39.48 30.77 55.71
CA ILE A 1087 40.66 30.87 54.82
C ILE A 1087 41.13 32.31 54.69
N ASN A 1088 40.18 33.23 54.50
CA ASN A 1088 40.46 34.66 54.36
C ASN A 1088 40.62 35.38 55.71
N ARG A 1089 40.87 34.67 56.82
CA ARG A 1089 41.20 35.23 58.14
C ARG A 1089 40.19 36.28 58.66
N GLY A 1090 38.91 36.11 58.31
CA GLY A 1090 37.83 37.03 58.67
C GLY A 1090 37.54 38.16 57.66
N PHE A 1091 38.26 38.26 56.54
CA PHE A 1091 37.90 39.20 55.46
C PHE A 1091 36.60 38.75 54.76
N LYS A 1092 35.76 39.72 54.36
CA LYS A 1092 34.50 39.50 53.64
C LYS A 1092 34.65 39.23 52.14
N VAL A 1093 35.88 39.27 51.63
CA VAL A 1093 36.24 39.04 50.23
C VAL A 1093 37.34 37.99 50.14
N ALA A 1094 37.33 37.20 49.08
CA ALA A 1094 38.34 36.19 48.83
C ALA A 1094 39.59 36.85 48.21
N LYS A 1095 40.75 36.64 48.85
CA LYS A 1095 42.05 37.16 48.41
C LYS A 1095 42.91 36.01 47.91
N LYS A 1096 43.44 36.16 46.69
CA LYS A 1096 44.26 35.15 46.00
C LYS A 1096 45.38 34.63 46.89
N ASP A 1097 46.21 35.55 47.42
CA ASP A 1097 47.37 35.26 48.27
C ASP A 1097 47.04 34.47 49.56
N LEU A 1098 45.79 34.54 50.05
CA LEU A 1098 45.34 33.80 51.23
C LEU A 1098 44.81 32.40 50.86
N MET A 1099 44.21 32.26 49.67
CA MET A 1099 43.75 30.96 49.15
C MET A 1099 44.91 30.09 48.68
N GLU A 1100 45.96 30.67 48.07
CA GLU A 1100 47.19 29.96 47.64
C GLU A 1100 47.94 29.25 48.78
N LEU A 1101 47.68 29.61 50.03
CA LEU A 1101 48.27 28.94 51.20
C LEU A 1101 47.68 27.54 51.45
N VAL A 1102 46.47 27.25 50.96
CA VAL A 1102 45.67 26.08 51.38
C VAL A 1102 44.90 25.38 50.26
N MET A 1103 44.52 26.09 49.19
CA MET A 1103 43.89 25.54 47.99
C MET A 1103 44.93 25.26 46.90
N ASP A 1104 44.54 24.53 45.85
CA ASP A 1104 45.39 24.34 44.66
C ASP A 1104 45.07 25.34 43.54
N ASP A 1105 46.03 25.50 42.63
CA ASP A 1105 46.00 26.51 41.56
C ASP A 1105 44.78 26.36 40.63
N GLN A 1106 44.28 25.13 40.42
CA GLN A 1106 43.16 24.84 39.51
C GLN A 1106 41.82 25.23 40.12
N ASP A 1107 41.63 24.95 41.42
CA ASP A 1107 40.44 25.36 42.15
C ASP A 1107 40.43 26.88 42.36
N ILE A 1108 41.60 27.49 42.63
CA ILE A 1108 41.75 28.94 42.68
C ILE A 1108 41.37 29.56 41.33
N GLU A 1109 41.97 29.13 40.21
CA GLU A 1109 41.67 29.68 38.88
C GLU A 1109 40.17 29.56 38.54
N TYR A 1110 39.52 28.44 38.92
CA TYR A 1110 38.09 28.28 38.74
C TYR A 1110 37.28 29.32 39.53
N VAL A 1111 37.60 29.53 40.81
CA VAL A 1111 36.96 30.57 41.64
C VAL A 1111 37.21 31.96 41.05
N LEU A 1112 38.46 32.31 40.67
CA LEU A 1112 38.77 33.64 40.10
C LEU A 1112 38.05 33.90 38.77
N LYS A 1113 37.80 32.85 37.97
CA LYS A 1113 37.09 32.95 36.68
C LYS A 1113 35.57 33.04 36.83
N THR A 1114 35.01 32.57 37.95
CA THR A 1114 33.56 32.44 38.13
C THR A 1114 32.98 33.33 39.24
N ALA A 1115 33.78 33.84 40.16
CA ALA A 1115 33.36 34.77 41.20
C ALA A 1115 33.36 36.24 40.71
N PRO A 1116 32.36 37.06 41.08
CA PRO A 1116 32.39 38.49 40.79
C PRO A 1116 33.61 39.19 41.41
N GLN A 1117 34.29 40.03 40.63
CA GLN A 1117 35.41 40.83 41.10
C GLN A 1117 34.91 42.14 41.75
N VAL A 1118 35.47 42.48 42.91
CA VAL A 1118 35.19 43.70 43.69
C VAL A 1118 36.49 44.42 44.03
N GLU A 1119 36.43 45.67 44.52
CA GLU A 1119 37.62 46.55 44.68
C GLU A 1119 38.80 45.93 45.45
N ASP A 1120 38.53 45.08 46.44
CA ASP A 1120 39.53 44.45 47.33
C ASP A 1120 39.66 42.91 47.20
N GLY A 1121 39.05 42.28 46.19
CA GLY A 1121 39.11 40.83 46.00
C GLY A 1121 37.95 40.25 45.17
N TYR A 1122 37.50 39.04 45.53
CA TYR A 1122 36.40 38.34 44.86
C TYR A 1122 35.24 38.07 45.83
N ASP A 1123 34.01 38.24 45.38
CA ASP A 1123 32.81 38.02 46.20
C ASP A 1123 32.46 36.52 46.25
N PHE A 1124 32.86 35.87 47.34
CA PHE A 1124 32.54 34.47 47.58
C PHE A 1124 31.11 34.23 48.08
N HIS A 1125 30.38 35.25 48.55
CA HIS A 1125 28.98 35.09 48.96
C HIS A 1125 28.11 34.93 47.71
N THR A 1126 28.18 35.88 46.77
CA THR A 1126 27.46 35.78 45.50
C THR A 1126 27.90 34.55 44.70
N TRP A 1127 29.20 34.24 44.67
CA TRP A 1127 29.70 33.01 44.06
C TRP A 1127 29.07 31.75 44.68
N THR A 1128 29.01 31.65 46.01
CA THR A 1128 28.40 30.48 46.69
C THR A 1128 26.91 30.40 46.41
N GLU A 1129 26.20 31.53 46.32
CA GLU A 1129 24.79 31.53 45.91
C GLU A 1129 24.61 31.04 44.48
N GLU A 1130 25.46 31.48 43.54
CA GLU A 1130 25.45 31.05 42.14
C GLU A 1130 25.80 29.56 41.98
N MET A 1131 26.84 29.05 42.65
CA MET A 1131 27.25 27.63 42.59
C MET A 1131 26.22 26.66 43.20
N PHE A 1132 25.31 27.16 44.03
CA PHE A 1132 24.15 26.38 44.53
C PHE A 1132 22.88 26.61 43.71
N ALA A 1133 22.84 27.63 42.86
CA ALA A 1133 21.75 27.87 41.91
C ALA A 1133 21.99 27.17 40.55
N ARG A 1134 23.25 26.80 40.28
CA ARG A 1134 23.65 25.80 39.28
C ARG A 1134 23.40 24.37 39.81
#